data_AF-A0A9P1JYE8-F1
#
_entry.id   AF-A0A9P1JYE8-F1
#
_cell.length_a   1.000
_cell.length_b   1.000
_cell.length_c   1.000
_cell.angle_alpha   90.00
_cell.angle_beta   90.00
_cell.angle_gamma   90.00
#
_symmetry.space_group_name_H-M   'P 1'
#
loop_
_entity.id
_entity.type
_entity.pdbx_description
1 polymer ?
#
loop_
_entity_poly.entity_id
_entity_poly.type
_entity_poly.pdbx_seq_one_letter_code
_entity_poly.pdbx_strand_id
1 'polypeptide(L)'
;MPDTTPHLPNDRLHLSNSFGPVKIWPDLRLHEGFERLAERHPTAPAVVTEAGILDYAGLDAAANALAHALLALGLDREEPVGVLAERSGDLPQAFLGILKAGGVYVPMVADLPPERLANMARQAGMRLLIALDGLPIQDALADALSANGNAERPQAVLRPEFLDGDSLAKATERPDRPGPVNGLAVILFTSGSTGQPKGVLIQHDACVNLALGHTEAQGVGPGDRVLLSTSPGFILGFRELCLPLLSGAAYVPASRALIDDPARLLDHMARLGVTIALFTPSYLRLLRGAVPAGLRMILTAGERPNPDDARHYAHHLDYWNMHGATEVCGTICMHKVNPDGDGPLPSGRPFTNNAVHLLDRHGNEVPDGAVGEIHVIGRGVSRGYLNQPELSAENFVETRFGRAYRTHDLGRWNEDGDLETLGRADDMVKVSGQSVSLGEIERTLLRHPLVSRAAALQHQGRLTAIVESADPEAAQSEDWRAFLGRSLPAYMVPAQVKAVARMPISSAGKTDRRALLALAEEALTAARGTGGTLPQGDLERAIAGVWEEVLDTRPVMRDDPFFAIGGTSLLAIAVGQRLHALGHPVTVPVILASQTVKALARRIAEQKGKDTAPPDLSEGPATAGQEDFWVAAKLGFAAAGSHVVRVLSVRGPVPEAERWRAAWAALLERHPALRTAFHADAEGRVRWRTVPVTALPPSAGFSIDRCHVPEEARELIAGYAETPFALTQAPLARAGLMLIESGNETLFWFVLHHAVVDGQSARTVQEDVLALLLGHPLPPAPHGIALATRDEAHHLRSNGAAQDRAFWNAKLDTLPPEAFEEFPLDQPRPVTPGGRSAPPLAERLDAATTAALTAIAKAQGIGLHGLLLVILAAETRRRGGRTALILGTGVSLRPAGAEDAVGHFVNLVPVLLPGTTAALAGQVRAAQDALTEAVGHAGLPANLIQREFRQRRPDALPPARPNLFSVALTANPPRTSADPASGLSLSPRRLPGALAHPAAGLDFAFSHEPVTAEGGEELELALLWNPDVYTETTARSWLAGFAAWARWLAADPTRLDSPLPALLPEEAALLDRWERGEERPRPARRTHELFEEIAARQPDRPAVVTRSGVRTYGDLNRDADRIAAALLGCGVARQEAVAVLTGCSPGLPAAVLGVWKAGAAYLPLAQDLPPERMAYMVRDAGVRLLIALDGQPIPPALAEGRADADPPGHPRRLRRTEPL
;
A
#
# COMPACT_ATOMS: atom_id res chain seq x y z
N MET A 1 20.65 -47.77 -21.41
CA MET A 1 21.44 -46.59 -21.85
C MET A 1 22.77 -46.63 -21.11
N PRO A 2 23.89 -46.33 -21.77
CA PRO A 2 25.22 -46.75 -21.33
C PRO A 2 25.64 -46.09 -20.02
N ASP A 3 26.33 -46.90 -19.21
CA ASP A 3 26.90 -46.63 -17.90
C ASP A 3 27.84 -45.41 -17.93
N THR A 4 27.46 -44.32 -17.26
CA THR A 4 28.30 -43.12 -17.08
C THR A 4 28.52 -42.84 -15.60
N THR A 5 28.88 -43.88 -14.83
CA THR A 5 29.61 -43.65 -13.59
C THR A 5 31.03 -43.20 -13.97
N PRO A 6 31.49 -42.00 -13.58
CA PRO A 6 32.89 -41.66 -13.72
C PRO A 6 33.66 -42.57 -12.78
N HIS A 7 34.38 -43.55 -13.34
CA HIS A 7 35.39 -44.32 -12.63
C HIS A 7 36.42 -43.32 -12.05
N LEU A 8 36.26 -42.97 -10.78
CA LEU A 8 37.35 -42.37 -10.01
C LEU A 8 38.41 -43.47 -9.84
N PRO A 9 39.65 -43.26 -10.32
CA PRO A 9 40.68 -44.29 -10.30
C PRO A 9 41.01 -44.64 -8.84
N ASN A 10 40.84 -45.91 -8.50
CA ASN A 10 40.96 -46.43 -7.14
C ASN A 10 42.43 -46.69 -6.72
N ASP A 11 43.41 -46.21 -7.48
CA ASP A 11 44.82 -46.48 -7.23
C ASP A 11 45.64 -45.19 -7.34
N ARG A 12 46.23 -44.78 -6.21
CA ARG A 12 47.10 -43.60 -5.93
C ARG A 12 46.44 -42.36 -5.32
N LEU A 13 45.90 -42.50 -4.11
CA LEU A 13 45.54 -41.36 -3.25
C LEU A 13 46.50 -41.28 -2.05
N HIS A 14 47.73 -40.84 -2.30
CA HIS A 14 48.54 -40.18 -1.29
C HIS A 14 49.08 -38.88 -1.89
N LEU A 15 48.68 -37.76 -1.25
CA LEU A 15 49.27 -36.42 -1.35
C LEU A 15 48.99 -35.64 -2.65
N SER A 16 47.74 -35.21 -2.82
CA SER A 16 47.50 -33.89 -3.43
C SER A 16 46.55 -33.11 -2.52
N ASN A 17 46.92 -31.89 -2.17
CA ASN A 17 46.12 -30.98 -1.32
C ASN A 17 44.77 -30.60 -1.99
N SER A 18 44.62 -30.96 -3.27
CA SER A 18 43.51 -30.62 -4.14
C SER A 18 42.24 -31.43 -3.91
N PHE A 19 42.26 -32.56 -3.19
CA PHE A 19 41.06 -33.42 -3.04
C PHE A 19 40.51 -33.43 -1.62
N GLY A 20 39.19 -33.29 -1.51
CA GLY A 20 38.47 -33.52 -0.27
C GLY A 20 38.25 -35.00 -0.02
N PRO A 21 37.70 -35.37 1.16
CA PRO A 21 37.35 -36.75 1.45
C PRO A 21 36.39 -37.31 0.39
N VAL A 22 36.72 -38.46 -0.19
CA VAL A 22 35.85 -39.15 -1.15
C VAL A 22 34.88 -40.05 -0.37
N LYS A 23 33.59 -39.81 -0.53
CA LYS A 23 32.51 -40.51 0.16
C LYS A 23 31.42 -40.93 -0.80
N ILE A 24 30.95 -42.17 -0.65
CA ILE A 24 29.82 -42.69 -1.42
C ILE A 24 28.57 -42.55 -0.56
N TRP A 25 27.69 -41.62 -0.95
CA TRP A 25 26.39 -41.44 -0.32
C TRP A 25 25.34 -42.37 -0.93
N PRO A 26 24.26 -42.70 -0.20
CA PRO A 26 23.13 -43.38 -0.79
C PRO A 26 22.55 -42.55 -1.94
N ASP A 27 22.16 -43.21 -3.04
CA ASP A 27 21.43 -42.59 -4.14
C ASP A 27 19.99 -42.31 -3.70
N LEU A 28 19.78 -41.16 -3.07
CA LEU A 28 18.47 -40.69 -2.62
C LEU A 28 18.32 -39.19 -2.87
N ARG A 29 17.06 -38.76 -3.02
CA ARG A 29 16.67 -37.35 -3.02
C ARG A 29 16.60 -36.85 -1.58
N LEU A 30 16.80 -35.55 -1.40
CA LEU A 30 16.87 -34.94 -0.07
C LEU A 30 15.68 -35.27 0.84
N HIS A 31 14.45 -35.23 0.31
CA HIS A 31 13.23 -35.54 1.06
C HIS A 31 13.11 -37.05 1.42
N GLU A 32 13.62 -37.95 0.58
CA GLU A 32 13.61 -39.40 0.86
C GLU A 32 14.55 -39.74 2.02
N GLY A 33 15.65 -38.99 2.17
CA GLY A 33 16.54 -39.10 3.32
C GLY A 33 15.84 -38.67 4.62
N PHE A 34 15.09 -37.57 4.57
CA PHE A 34 14.26 -37.10 5.69
C PHE A 34 13.16 -38.11 6.04
N GLU A 35 12.45 -38.66 5.04
CA GLU A 35 11.38 -39.65 5.24
C GLU A 35 11.87 -40.90 5.99
N ARG A 36 13.08 -41.38 5.67
CA ARG A 36 13.72 -42.49 6.40
C ARG A 36 14.02 -42.14 7.85
N LEU A 37 14.36 -40.89 8.15
CA LEU A 37 14.58 -40.44 9.51
C LEU A 37 13.25 -40.29 10.26
N ALA A 38 12.22 -39.74 9.62
CA ALA A 38 10.89 -39.64 10.20
C ALA A 38 10.28 -41.00 10.55
N GLU A 39 10.54 -42.04 9.75
CA GLU A 39 10.14 -43.42 10.08
C GLU A 39 10.90 -44.00 11.27
N ARG A 40 12.22 -43.74 11.35
CA ARG A 40 13.08 -44.32 12.39
C ARG A 40 12.95 -43.60 13.73
N HIS A 41 12.68 -42.30 13.69
CA HIS A 41 12.66 -41.42 14.84
C HIS A 41 11.43 -40.50 14.85
N PRO A 42 10.20 -41.06 14.78
CA PRO A 42 8.98 -40.27 14.57
C PRO A 42 8.71 -39.25 15.67
N THR A 43 9.07 -39.57 16.92
CA THR A 43 8.84 -38.73 18.10
C THR A 43 10.03 -37.83 18.45
N ALA A 44 11.10 -37.83 17.64
CA ALA A 44 12.22 -36.93 17.86
C ALA A 44 11.81 -35.48 17.55
N PRO A 45 12.33 -34.47 18.27
CA PRO A 45 12.07 -33.07 17.97
C PRO A 45 12.58 -32.70 16.57
N ALA A 46 11.71 -32.18 15.71
CA ALA A 46 12.08 -31.65 14.39
C ALA A 46 12.15 -30.13 14.41
N VAL A 47 11.17 -29.45 15.00
CA VAL A 47 11.15 -27.98 15.17
C VAL A 47 10.86 -27.66 16.63
N VAL A 48 11.69 -26.81 17.23
CA VAL A 48 11.58 -26.38 18.63
C VAL A 48 11.36 -24.87 18.66
N THR A 49 10.23 -24.45 19.21
CA THR A 49 9.84 -23.05 19.36
C THR A 49 9.45 -22.74 20.81
N GLU A 50 9.20 -21.48 21.13
CA GLU A 50 8.61 -21.10 22.42
C GLU A 50 7.16 -21.61 22.58
N ALA A 51 6.45 -21.87 21.48
CA ALA A 51 5.08 -22.39 21.51
C ALA A 51 5.01 -23.92 21.72
N GLY A 52 6.10 -24.64 21.46
CA GLY A 52 6.16 -26.09 21.62
C GLY A 52 7.14 -26.78 20.69
N ILE A 53 7.07 -28.12 20.66
CA ILE A 53 7.89 -29.00 19.84
C ILE A 53 7.01 -29.68 18.78
N LEU A 54 7.38 -29.52 17.51
CA LEU A 54 6.87 -30.35 16.41
C LEU A 54 7.87 -31.48 16.19
N ASP A 55 7.40 -32.73 16.25
CA ASP A 55 8.24 -33.90 16.04
C ASP A 55 8.42 -34.23 14.54
N TYR A 56 9.32 -35.17 14.24
CA TYR A 56 9.61 -35.58 12.86
C TYR A 56 8.38 -36.16 12.14
N ALA A 57 7.52 -36.90 12.84
CA ALA A 57 6.27 -37.41 12.27
C ALA A 57 5.29 -36.27 11.95
N GLY A 58 5.13 -35.30 12.85
CA GLY A 58 4.31 -34.12 12.64
C GLY A 58 4.81 -33.26 11.48
N LEU A 59 6.12 -33.06 11.37
CA LEU A 59 6.72 -32.34 10.24
C LEU A 59 6.54 -33.10 8.91
N ASP A 60 6.72 -34.43 8.90
CA ASP A 60 6.47 -35.26 7.71
C ASP A 60 5.02 -35.18 7.28
N ALA A 61 4.08 -35.25 8.23
CA ALA A 61 2.65 -35.18 7.98
C ALA A 61 2.23 -33.81 7.40
N ALA A 62 2.73 -32.73 8.00
CA ALA A 62 2.46 -31.37 7.54
C ALA A 62 3.05 -31.11 6.13
N ALA A 63 4.22 -31.67 5.84
CA ALA A 63 4.85 -31.61 4.53
C ALA A 63 4.10 -32.44 3.48
N ASN A 64 3.58 -33.62 3.85
CA ASN A 64 2.78 -34.46 2.97
C ASN A 64 1.45 -33.78 2.60
N ALA A 65 0.75 -33.19 3.57
CA ALA A 65 -0.49 -32.45 3.32
C ALA A 65 -0.27 -31.30 2.33
N LEU A 66 0.80 -30.53 2.54
CA LEU A 66 1.18 -29.45 1.64
C LEU A 66 1.58 -29.96 0.24
N ALA A 67 2.27 -31.09 0.16
CA ALA A 67 2.63 -31.70 -1.11
C ALA A 67 1.39 -32.12 -1.90
N HIS A 68 0.37 -32.71 -1.25
CA HIS A 68 -0.90 -33.06 -1.91
C HIS A 68 -1.65 -31.82 -2.39
N ALA A 69 -1.65 -30.73 -1.63
CA ALA A 69 -2.24 -29.46 -2.07
C ALA A 69 -1.55 -28.91 -3.33
N LEU A 70 -0.21 -28.97 -3.39
CA LEU A 70 0.55 -28.58 -4.60
C LEU A 70 0.21 -29.48 -5.80
N LEU A 71 0.05 -30.79 -5.57
CA LEU A 71 -0.33 -31.73 -6.62
C LEU A 71 -1.76 -31.50 -7.13
N ALA A 72 -2.69 -31.13 -6.25
CA ALA A 72 -4.06 -30.76 -6.63
C ALA A 72 -4.09 -29.50 -7.53
N LEU A 73 -3.11 -28.59 -7.36
CA LEU A 73 -2.89 -27.42 -8.22
C LEU A 73 -2.14 -27.74 -9.52
N GLY A 74 -1.95 -29.03 -9.83
CA GLY A 74 -1.33 -29.50 -11.07
C GLY A 74 0.17 -29.23 -11.16
N LEU A 75 0.89 -29.19 -10.02
CA LEU A 75 2.35 -29.06 -10.02
C LEU A 75 3.02 -30.14 -10.89
N ASP A 76 3.86 -29.70 -11.82
CA ASP A 76 4.66 -30.55 -12.70
C ASP A 76 6.05 -30.84 -12.11
N ARG A 77 6.76 -31.82 -12.69
CA ARG A 77 8.11 -32.18 -12.24
C ARG A 77 9.12 -31.08 -12.57
N GLU A 78 10.02 -30.81 -11.64
CA GLU A 78 10.99 -29.72 -11.70
C GLU A 78 10.34 -28.33 -11.93
N GLU A 79 9.06 -28.15 -11.59
CA GLU A 79 8.39 -26.84 -11.63
C GLU A 79 8.76 -25.99 -10.40
N PRO A 80 9.15 -24.72 -10.57
CA PRO A 80 9.58 -23.87 -9.46
C PRO A 80 8.40 -23.32 -8.64
N VAL A 81 8.51 -23.48 -7.32
CA VAL A 81 7.54 -23.00 -6.32
C VAL A 81 8.22 -22.02 -5.39
N GLY A 82 7.64 -20.82 -5.28
CA GLY A 82 8.17 -19.77 -4.42
C GLY A 82 7.78 -20.01 -2.97
N VAL A 83 8.65 -19.64 -2.04
CA VAL A 83 8.28 -19.55 -0.62
C VAL A 83 8.59 -18.15 -0.12
N LEU A 84 7.54 -17.35 0.09
CA LEU A 84 7.61 -16.03 0.68
C LEU A 84 7.64 -16.15 2.20
N ALA A 85 8.81 -15.92 2.79
CA ALA A 85 9.04 -16.07 4.21
C ALA A 85 10.09 -15.09 4.73
N GLU A 86 10.07 -14.84 6.04
CA GLU A 86 11.22 -14.27 6.75
C GLU A 86 12.14 -15.39 7.26
N ARG A 87 12.00 -15.78 8.54
CA ARG A 87 12.72 -16.86 9.22
C ARG A 87 11.71 -17.69 10.02
N SER A 88 10.74 -18.24 9.28
CA SER A 88 9.57 -18.94 9.82
C SER A 88 9.92 -20.30 10.39
N GLY A 89 9.16 -20.73 11.41
CA GLY A 89 9.16 -22.12 11.88
C GLY A 89 8.53 -23.11 10.90
N ASP A 90 7.70 -22.62 9.97
CA ASP A 90 7.01 -23.43 8.95
C ASP A 90 7.85 -23.58 7.66
N LEU A 91 9.04 -22.95 7.61
CA LEU A 91 9.93 -23.04 6.46
C LEU A 91 10.37 -24.48 6.13
N PRO A 92 10.72 -25.34 7.11
CA PRO A 92 11.04 -26.75 6.84
C PRO A 92 9.85 -27.51 6.23
N GLN A 93 8.62 -27.24 6.69
CA GLN A 93 7.41 -27.85 6.14
C GLN A 93 7.22 -27.44 4.67
N ALA A 94 7.32 -26.14 4.38
CA ALA A 94 7.17 -25.61 3.02
C ALA A 94 8.20 -26.22 2.06
N PHE A 95 9.46 -26.25 2.49
CA PHE A 95 10.56 -26.82 1.73
C PHE A 95 10.34 -28.31 1.43
N LEU A 96 10.04 -29.11 2.45
CA LEU A 96 9.81 -30.54 2.28
C LEU A 96 8.59 -30.83 1.41
N GLY A 97 7.49 -30.08 1.59
CA GLY A 97 6.27 -30.25 0.79
C GLY A 97 6.51 -30.03 -0.71
N ILE A 98 7.29 -29.02 -1.07
CA ILE A 98 7.68 -28.76 -2.46
C ILE A 98 8.49 -29.94 -3.04
N LEU A 99 9.50 -30.39 -2.30
CA LEU A 99 10.37 -31.47 -2.76
C LEU A 99 9.63 -32.82 -2.89
N LYS A 100 8.73 -33.13 -1.95
CA LYS A 100 7.87 -34.33 -1.99
C LYS A 100 6.90 -34.32 -3.17
N ALA A 101 6.38 -33.15 -3.52
CA ALA A 101 5.53 -32.98 -4.71
C ALA A 101 6.31 -33.08 -6.04
N GLY A 102 7.66 -33.02 -5.99
CA GLY A 102 8.54 -33.06 -7.15
C GLY A 102 8.85 -31.70 -7.77
N GLY A 103 8.55 -30.61 -7.06
CA GLY A 103 8.86 -29.24 -7.47
C GLY A 103 10.25 -28.77 -7.03
N VAL A 104 10.59 -27.55 -7.42
CA VAL A 104 11.88 -26.90 -7.12
C VAL A 104 11.65 -25.72 -6.19
N TYR A 105 12.35 -25.70 -5.06
CA TYR A 105 12.23 -24.64 -4.06
C TYR A 105 12.87 -23.33 -4.56
N VAL A 106 12.16 -22.21 -4.46
CA VAL A 106 12.69 -20.87 -4.73
C VAL A 106 12.46 -19.97 -3.50
N PRO A 107 13.51 -19.65 -2.70
CA PRO A 107 13.35 -18.79 -1.54
C PRO A 107 13.05 -17.35 -1.96
N MET A 108 11.96 -16.79 -1.45
CA MET A 108 11.55 -15.40 -1.67
C MET A 108 11.57 -14.67 -0.32
N VAL A 109 12.61 -13.87 -0.08
CA VAL A 109 12.78 -13.19 1.21
C VAL A 109 11.90 -11.95 1.27
N ALA A 110 11.08 -11.83 2.32
CA ALA A 110 10.10 -10.76 2.46
C ALA A 110 10.71 -9.34 2.52
N ASP A 111 12.00 -9.21 2.86
CA ASP A 111 12.71 -7.92 2.94
C ASP A 111 13.30 -7.45 1.59
N LEU A 112 13.13 -8.22 0.51
CA LEU A 112 13.55 -7.80 -0.83
C LEU A 112 12.54 -6.82 -1.45
N PRO A 113 13.02 -5.85 -2.27
CA PRO A 113 12.13 -4.95 -2.99
C PRO A 113 11.11 -5.72 -3.85
N PRO A 114 9.84 -5.29 -3.93
CA PRO A 114 8.80 -5.97 -4.70
C PRO A 114 9.18 -6.27 -6.15
N GLU A 115 9.85 -5.32 -6.82
CA GLU A 115 10.34 -5.50 -8.20
C GLU A 115 11.41 -6.59 -8.33
N ARG A 116 12.25 -6.76 -7.29
CA ARG A 116 13.26 -7.82 -7.29
C ARG A 116 12.59 -9.19 -7.17
N LEU A 117 11.59 -9.32 -6.29
CA LEU A 117 10.79 -10.53 -6.15
C LEU A 117 10.01 -10.86 -7.43
N ALA A 118 9.42 -9.85 -8.06
CA ALA A 118 8.76 -9.99 -9.36
C ALA A 118 9.71 -10.48 -10.46
N ASN A 119 10.92 -9.92 -10.54
CA ASN A 119 11.92 -10.35 -11.52
C ASN A 119 12.39 -11.79 -11.28
N MET A 120 12.58 -12.20 -10.02
CA MET A 120 12.86 -13.60 -9.68
C MET A 120 11.74 -14.53 -10.15
N ALA A 121 10.48 -14.18 -9.90
CA ALA A 121 9.32 -14.95 -10.33
C ALA A 121 9.21 -15.06 -11.86
N ARG A 122 9.41 -13.95 -12.60
CA ARG A 122 9.43 -13.94 -14.08
C ARG A 122 10.56 -14.81 -14.62
N GLN A 123 11.78 -14.62 -14.10
CA GLN A 123 12.95 -15.34 -14.59
C GLN A 123 12.84 -16.85 -14.36
N ALA A 124 12.24 -17.27 -13.25
CA ALA A 124 12.00 -18.68 -12.95
C ALA A 124 10.72 -19.25 -13.56
N GLY A 125 9.85 -18.43 -14.17
CA GLY A 125 8.57 -18.92 -14.70
C GLY A 125 7.63 -19.44 -13.59
N MET A 126 7.69 -18.84 -12.41
CA MET A 126 6.94 -19.27 -11.24
C MET A 126 5.46 -18.89 -11.37
N ARG A 127 4.55 -19.84 -11.15
CA ARG A 127 3.11 -19.57 -10.99
C ARG A 127 2.57 -19.89 -9.59
N LEU A 128 3.31 -20.70 -8.82
CA LEU A 128 2.91 -21.17 -7.49
C LEU A 128 3.76 -20.48 -6.42
N LEU A 129 3.09 -20.01 -5.37
CA LEU A 129 3.72 -19.37 -4.22
C LEU A 129 3.17 -19.96 -2.92
N ILE A 130 4.02 -20.19 -1.94
CA ILE A 130 3.65 -20.48 -0.56
C ILE A 130 4.00 -19.25 0.27
N ALA A 131 3.02 -18.65 0.92
CA ALA A 131 3.23 -17.51 1.82
C ALA A 131 3.13 -17.98 3.27
N LEU A 132 4.21 -17.79 4.04
CA LEU A 132 4.27 -18.17 5.45
C LEU A 132 3.96 -16.98 6.36
N ASP A 133 3.67 -17.25 7.64
CA ASP A 133 3.50 -16.26 8.72
C ASP A 133 2.49 -15.13 8.41
N GLY A 134 1.46 -15.39 7.58
CA GLY A 134 0.48 -14.36 7.20
C GLY A 134 1.05 -13.23 6.33
N LEU A 135 2.26 -13.37 5.77
CA LEU A 135 2.94 -12.31 5.03
C LEU A 135 2.14 -11.82 3.82
N PRO A 136 1.96 -10.51 3.62
CA PRO A 136 1.24 -9.98 2.46
C PRO A 136 2.05 -10.20 1.18
N ILE A 137 1.34 -10.54 0.10
CA ILE A 137 1.95 -10.74 -1.21
C ILE A 137 1.98 -9.39 -1.91
N GLN A 138 3.13 -8.98 -2.41
CA GLN A 138 3.23 -7.67 -3.07
C GLN A 138 2.69 -7.73 -4.50
N ASP A 139 1.92 -6.72 -4.95
CA ASP A 139 1.30 -6.71 -6.28
C ASP A 139 2.27 -7.04 -7.43
N ALA A 140 3.48 -6.47 -7.44
CA ALA A 140 4.47 -6.76 -8.49
C ALA A 140 4.82 -8.25 -8.56
N LEU A 141 4.87 -8.94 -7.42
CA LEU A 141 5.06 -10.39 -7.35
C LEU A 141 3.81 -11.13 -7.83
N ALA A 142 2.61 -10.71 -7.40
CA ALA A 142 1.34 -11.29 -7.84
C ALA A 142 1.14 -11.17 -9.37
N ASP A 143 1.48 -10.03 -9.96
CA ASP A 143 1.44 -9.79 -11.41
C ASP A 143 2.43 -10.70 -12.15
N ALA A 144 3.62 -10.89 -11.59
CA ALA A 144 4.62 -11.79 -12.15
C ALA A 144 4.15 -13.27 -12.13
N LEU A 145 3.50 -13.71 -11.05
CA LEU A 145 2.90 -15.05 -10.99
C LEU A 145 1.75 -15.19 -12.00
N SER A 146 0.93 -14.14 -12.14
CA SER A 146 -0.23 -14.11 -13.04
C SER A 146 0.22 -14.26 -14.49
N ALA A 147 1.29 -13.55 -14.87
CA ALA A 147 1.84 -13.60 -16.22
C ALA A 147 2.42 -14.97 -16.60
N ASN A 148 2.80 -15.79 -15.62
CA ASN A 148 3.32 -17.14 -15.84
C ASN A 148 2.22 -18.22 -15.80
N GLY A 149 1.03 -17.90 -15.29
CA GLY A 149 -0.13 -18.80 -15.25
C GLY A 149 -0.95 -18.80 -16.53
N ASN A 150 -1.79 -19.82 -16.73
CA ASN A 150 -2.78 -19.87 -17.82
C ASN A 150 -4.05 -20.64 -17.40
N ALA A 151 -5.03 -20.76 -18.31
CA ALA A 151 -6.32 -21.41 -18.01
C ALA A 151 -6.21 -22.90 -17.60
N GLU A 152 -5.19 -23.62 -18.07
CA GLU A 152 -4.94 -25.02 -17.71
C GLU A 152 -4.07 -25.18 -16.47
N ARG A 153 -3.19 -24.20 -16.21
CA ARG A 153 -2.25 -24.15 -15.08
C ARG A 153 -2.34 -22.78 -14.42
N PRO A 154 -3.38 -22.51 -13.62
CA PRO A 154 -3.56 -21.21 -13.01
C PRO A 154 -2.46 -20.92 -11.99
N GLN A 155 -2.22 -19.64 -11.74
CA GLN A 155 -1.47 -19.23 -10.57
C GLN A 155 -2.22 -19.62 -9.30
N ALA A 156 -1.47 -19.88 -8.23
CA ALA A 156 -2.08 -20.10 -6.92
C ALA A 156 -1.12 -19.71 -5.81
N VAL A 157 -1.70 -19.26 -4.70
CA VAL A 157 -0.98 -18.96 -3.47
C VAL A 157 -1.51 -19.85 -2.38
N LEU A 158 -0.63 -20.65 -1.79
CA LEU A 158 -0.94 -21.50 -0.66
C LEU A 158 -0.46 -20.88 0.64
N ARG A 159 -1.22 -21.17 1.70
CA ARG A 159 -0.91 -20.82 3.08
C ARG A 159 -1.13 -22.09 3.91
N PRO A 160 -0.11 -22.63 4.58
CA PRO A 160 -0.24 -23.87 5.36
C PRO A 160 -1.39 -23.86 6.37
N GLU A 161 -1.73 -22.69 6.92
CA GLU A 161 -2.82 -22.48 7.87
C GLU A 161 -4.23 -22.58 7.26
N PHE A 162 -4.36 -22.56 5.93
CA PHE A 162 -5.63 -22.62 5.20
C PHE A 162 -5.69 -23.78 4.19
N LEU A 163 -4.99 -24.89 4.45
CA LEU A 163 -5.09 -26.09 3.61
C LEU A 163 -6.51 -26.67 3.67
N ASP A 164 -6.98 -27.17 2.51
CA ASP A 164 -8.28 -27.83 2.42
C ASP A 164 -8.33 -29.16 3.20
N GLY A 165 -9.56 -29.59 3.53
CA GLY A 165 -9.78 -30.81 4.30
C GLY A 165 -9.27 -32.09 3.62
N ASP A 166 -9.27 -32.13 2.29
CA ASP A 166 -8.81 -33.29 1.51
C ASP A 166 -7.29 -33.45 1.58
N SER A 167 -6.56 -32.35 1.52
CA SER A 167 -5.09 -32.31 1.66
C SER A 167 -4.68 -32.67 3.08
N LEU A 168 -5.39 -32.16 4.09
CA LEU A 168 -5.18 -32.52 5.49
C LEU A 168 -5.47 -34.00 5.78
N ALA A 169 -6.52 -34.57 5.17
CA ALA A 169 -6.84 -35.99 5.31
C ALA A 169 -5.71 -36.91 4.78
N LYS A 170 -4.95 -36.44 3.79
CA LYS A 170 -3.81 -37.14 3.19
C LYS A 170 -2.47 -36.86 3.88
N ALA A 171 -2.45 -36.23 5.05
CA ALA A 171 -1.21 -35.94 5.78
C ALA A 171 -0.38 -37.21 6.08
N THR A 172 -1.03 -38.37 6.23
CA THR A 172 -0.35 -39.66 6.48
C THR A 172 0.06 -40.40 5.19
N GLU A 173 -0.32 -39.88 4.01
CA GLU A 173 -0.03 -40.48 2.72
C GLU A 173 1.12 -39.75 2.03
N ARG A 174 2.20 -40.47 1.69
CA ARG A 174 3.30 -39.86 0.94
C ARG A 174 2.97 -39.75 -0.55
N PRO A 175 3.29 -38.62 -1.20
CA PRO A 175 3.13 -38.51 -2.65
C PRO A 175 4.02 -39.51 -3.41
N ASP A 176 3.42 -40.29 -4.32
CA ASP A 176 4.17 -41.18 -5.22
C ASP A 176 4.67 -40.41 -6.46
N ARG A 177 5.83 -39.75 -6.30
CA ARG A 177 6.47 -38.94 -7.35
C ARG A 177 7.95 -39.32 -7.51
N PRO A 178 8.30 -40.42 -8.21
CA PRO A 178 9.69 -40.80 -8.42
C PRO A 178 10.42 -39.83 -9.36
N GLY A 179 11.70 -39.59 -9.13
CA GLY A 179 12.53 -38.70 -9.93
C GLY A 179 14.02 -39.00 -9.75
N PRO A 180 14.89 -38.49 -10.63
CA PRO A 180 16.32 -38.77 -10.55
C PRO A 180 16.99 -38.00 -9.40
N VAL A 181 18.04 -38.58 -8.82
CA VAL A 181 18.82 -37.96 -7.72
C VAL A 181 19.60 -36.72 -8.16
N ASN A 182 19.84 -36.55 -9.46
CA ASN A 182 20.44 -35.35 -10.06
C ASN A 182 19.38 -34.34 -10.57
N GLY A 183 18.11 -34.52 -10.20
CA GLY A 183 17.04 -33.56 -10.46
C GLY A 183 17.22 -32.28 -9.63
N LEU A 184 16.60 -31.18 -10.07
CA LEU A 184 16.65 -29.90 -9.38
C LEU A 184 15.93 -29.93 -8.04
N ALA A 185 16.58 -29.39 -7.01
CA ALA A 185 16.00 -29.23 -5.67
C ALA A 185 15.73 -27.76 -5.34
N VAL A 186 16.62 -26.85 -5.75
CA VAL A 186 16.52 -25.42 -5.40
C VAL A 186 17.06 -24.51 -6.53
N ILE A 187 16.44 -23.34 -6.67
CA ILE A 187 16.98 -22.20 -7.42
C ILE A 187 17.34 -21.09 -6.43
N LEU A 188 18.64 -20.83 -6.23
CA LEU A 188 19.12 -19.72 -5.38
C LEU A 188 19.54 -18.54 -6.24
N PHE A 189 18.97 -17.35 -5.99
CA PHE A 189 19.30 -16.15 -6.73
C PHE A 189 20.49 -15.39 -6.12
N THR A 190 21.52 -15.14 -6.93
CA THR A 190 22.70 -14.33 -6.57
C THR A 190 22.75 -13.01 -7.34
N SER A 191 23.65 -12.11 -6.95
CA SER A 191 23.92 -10.84 -7.65
C SER A 191 24.57 -11.09 -9.01
N GLY A 192 24.25 -10.26 -10.00
CA GLY A 192 24.65 -10.50 -11.38
C GLY A 192 25.63 -9.48 -11.95
N SER A 193 26.73 -9.94 -12.58
CA SER A 193 27.61 -9.09 -13.40
C SER A 193 26.90 -8.44 -14.60
N THR A 194 25.83 -9.06 -15.09
CA THR A 194 24.97 -8.56 -16.17
C THR A 194 23.90 -7.55 -15.68
N GLY A 195 23.82 -7.31 -14.37
CA GLY A 195 22.85 -6.40 -13.72
C GLY A 195 21.44 -6.94 -13.53
N GLN A 196 21.22 -8.23 -13.74
CA GLN A 196 20.02 -8.97 -13.33
C GLN A 196 20.40 -10.10 -12.37
N PRO A 197 19.55 -10.45 -11.39
CA PRO A 197 19.79 -11.61 -10.53
C PRO A 197 20.06 -12.89 -11.33
N LYS A 198 20.95 -13.75 -10.83
CA LYS A 198 21.32 -15.02 -11.46
C LYS A 198 20.77 -16.17 -10.64
N GLY A 199 19.82 -16.93 -11.19
CA GLY A 199 19.30 -18.14 -10.53
C GLY A 199 20.27 -19.31 -10.69
N VAL A 200 20.84 -19.80 -9.61
CA VAL A 200 21.75 -20.96 -9.59
C VAL A 200 20.94 -22.24 -9.44
N LEU A 201 21.10 -23.17 -10.38
CA LEU A 201 20.33 -24.42 -10.47
C LEU A 201 21.02 -25.56 -9.70
N ILE A 202 20.55 -25.88 -8.49
CA ILE A 202 21.19 -26.87 -7.60
C ILE A 202 20.37 -28.17 -7.53
N GLN A 203 21.08 -29.29 -7.63
CA GLN A 203 20.52 -30.64 -7.68
C GLN A 203 20.39 -31.31 -6.29
N HIS A 204 19.53 -32.32 -6.18
CA HIS A 204 19.32 -33.08 -4.94
C HIS A 204 20.59 -33.75 -4.40
N ASP A 205 21.40 -34.39 -5.25
CA ASP A 205 22.65 -35.05 -4.87
C ASP A 205 23.71 -34.08 -4.34
N ALA A 206 23.75 -32.85 -4.86
CA ALA A 206 24.58 -31.78 -4.31
C ALA A 206 24.13 -31.40 -2.89
N CYS A 207 22.82 -31.28 -2.66
CA CYS A 207 22.25 -30.99 -1.34
C CYS A 207 22.50 -32.13 -0.33
N VAL A 208 22.40 -33.39 -0.77
CA VAL A 208 22.73 -34.57 0.05
C VAL A 208 24.21 -34.57 0.41
N ASN A 209 25.09 -34.23 -0.54
CA ASN A 209 26.52 -34.11 -0.29
C ASN A 209 26.83 -33.00 0.73
N LEU A 210 26.17 -31.85 0.62
CA LEU A 210 26.28 -30.76 1.59
C LEU A 210 25.89 -31.22 2.99
N ALA A 211 24.70 -31.78 3.14
CA ALA A 211 24.16 -32.16 4.45
C ALA A 211 25.00 -33.28 5.10
N LEU A 212 25.19 -34.43 4.42
CA LEU A 212 25.94 -35.56 4.98
C LEU A 212 27.43 -35.24 5.18
N GLY A 213 28.03 -34.46 4.27
CA GLY A 213 29.41 -34.02 4.39
C GLY A 213 29.65 -33.18 5.65
N HIS A 214 28.73 -32.26 5.96
CA HIS A 214 28.77 -31.50 7.22
C HIS A 214 28.46 -32.38 8.43
N THR A 215 27.44 -33.24 8.34
CA THR A 215 27.09 -34.20 9.42
C THR A 215 28.31 -35.02 9.85
N GLU A 216 29.04 -35.59 8.89
CA GLU A 216 30.23 -36.40 9.18
C GLU A 216 31.40 -35.55 9.70
N ALA A 217 31.71 -34.43 9.04
CA ALA A 217 32.88 -33.62 9.40
C ALA A 217 32.76 -32.93 10.77
N GLN A 218 31.53 -32.65 11.21
CA GLN A 218 31.23 -31.85 12.40
C GLN A 218 30.54 -32.65 13.51
N GLY A 219 30.26 -33.94 13.26
CA GLY A 219 29.59 -34.82 14.21
C GLY A 219 28.20 -34.31 14.60
N VAL A 220 27.40 -33.89 13.61
CA VAL A 220 26.02 -33.43 13.86
C VAL A 220 25.11 -34.64 14.01
N GLY A 221 24.18 -34.62 14.97
CA GLY A 221 23.27 -35.74 15.17
C GLY A 221 21.96 -35.37 15.88
N PRO A 222 21.15 -36.37 16.28
CA PRO A 222 19.82 -36.16 16.85
C PRO A 222 19.76 -35.39 18.18
N GLY A 223 20.89 -35.26 18.87
CA GLY A 223 21.00 -34.43 20.07
C GLY A 223 21.20 -32.94 19.79
N ASP A 224 21.41 -32.55 18.54
CA ASP A 224 21.71 -31.17 18.16
C ASP A 224 20.47 -30.35 17.83
N ARG A 225 20.60 -29.05 18.06
CA ARG A 225 19.62 -28.03 17.71
C ARG A 225 20.31 -26.93 16.90
N VAL A 226 19.93 -26.81 15.64
CA VAL A 226 20.48 -25.85 14.69
C VAL A 226 19.64 -24.59 14.69
N LEU A 227 20.27 -23.44 14.92
CA LEU A 227 19.62 -22.15 14.82
C LEU A 227 19.27 -21.83 13.37
N LEU A 228 17.99 -21.61 13.08
CA LEU A 228 17.50 -21.12 11.78
C LEU A 228 17.39 -19.59 11.85
N SER A 229 18.50 -18.91 11.56
CA SER A 229 18.72 -17.47 11.78
C SER A 229 19.18 -16.71 10.54
N THR A 230 19.69 -17.41 9.53
CA THR A 230 20.16 -16.77 8.31
C THR A 230 18.98 -16.59 7.35
N SER A 231 19.01 -15.52 6.55
CA SER A 231 17.97 -15.30 5.54
C SER A 231 17.94 -16.48 4.54
N PRO A 232 16.75 -17.02 4.22
CA PRO A 232 16.62 -18.25 3.43
C PRO A 232 17.02 -18.06 1.95
N GLY A 233 17.14 -16.82 1.49
CA GLY A 233 17.61 -16.50 0.14
C GLY A 233 19.11 -16.73 -0.09
N PHE A 234 19.89 -16.99 0.97
CA PHE A 234 21.33 -17.19 0.87
C PHE A 234 21.73 -18.66 1.08
N ILE A 235 22.84 -19.07 0.46
CA ILE A 235 23.37 -20.43 0.59
C ILE A 235 23.69 -20.82 2.04
N LEU A 236 24.03 -19.85 2.89
CA LEU A 236 24.24 -20.08 4.32
C LEU A 236 22.92 -20.46 5.04
N GLY A 237 21.81 -19.77 4.75
CA GLY A 237 20.49 -20.14 5.28
C GLY A 237 19.95 -21.43 4.67
N PHE A 238 20.24 -21.68 3.40
CA PHE A 238 19.94 -22.97 2.77
C PHE A 238 20.69 -24.15 3.45
N ARG A 239 21.91 -23.92 3.95
CA ARG A 239 22.65 -24.91 4.74
C ARG A 239 21.96 -25.17 6.08
N GLU A 240 21.51 -24.12 6.79
CA GLU A 240 20.71 -24.27 8.01
C GLU A 240 19.47 -25.13 7.76
N LEU A 241 18.85 -24.99 6.58
CA LEU A 241 17.70 -25.79 6.18
C LEU A 241 18.04 -27.24 5.86
N CYS A 242 19.15 -27.53 5.16
CA CYS A 242 19.48 -28.90 4.73
C CYS A 242 20.08 -29.77 5.85
N LEU A 243 20.85 -29.19 6.76
CA LEU A 243 21.65 -29.93 7.73
C LEU A 243 20.79 -30.79 8.69
N PRO A 244 19.68 -30.29 9.28
CA PRO A 244 18.85 -31.11 10.16
C PRO A 244 18.13 -32.24 9.42
N LEU A 245 17.73 -32.04 8.15
CA LEU A 245 16.96 -33.02 7.37
C LEU A 245 17.62 -34.40 7.25
N LEU A 246 18.95 -34.47 7.27
CA LEU A 246 19.70 -35.74 7.13
C LEU A 246 20.52 -36.12 8.37
N SER A 247 20.61 -35.26 9.37
CA SER A 247 21.35 -35.53 10.62
C SER A 247 20.47 -35.97 11.78
N GLY A 248 19.15 -35.74 11.70
CA GLY A 248 18.22 -35.98 12.80
C GLY A 248 18.15 -34.85 13.83
N ALA A 249 18.92 -33.76 13.64
CA ALA A 249 18.89 -32.58 14.50
C ALA A 249 17.54 -31.84 14.42
N ALA A 250 17.28 -30.92 15.36
CA ALA A 250 16.09 -30.08 15.35
C ALA A 250 16.39 -28.64 14.87
N TYR A 251 15.40 -27.99 14.26
CA TYR A 251 15.43 -26.55 13.96
C TYR A 251 15.02 -25.72 15.17
N VAL A 252 15.70 -24.60 15.40
CA VAL A 252 15.28 -23.54 16.32
C VAL A 252 15.13 -22.24 15.53
N PRO A 253 13.91 -21.86 15.15
CA PRO A 253 13.66 -20.62 14.41
C PRO A 253 14.05 -19.37 15.21
N ALA A 254 14.66 -18.40 14.53
CA ALA A 254 14.94 -17.08 15.08
C ALA A 254 14.38 -15.99 14.17
N SER A 255 13.35 -15.29 14.65
CA SER A 255 12.72 -14.19 13.92
C SER A 255 13.69 -13.04 13.67
N ARG A 256 13.36 -12.16 12.72
CA ARG A 256 14.19 -10.97 12.45
C ARG A 256 14.38 -10.10 13.69
N ALA A 257 13.34 -9.95 14.52
CA ALA A 257 13.40 -9.19 15.76
C ALA A 257 14.43 -9.75 16.76
N LEU A 258 14.64 -11.07 16.80
CA LEU A 258 15.68 -11.68 17.62
C LEU A 258 17.08 -11.39 17.06
N ILE A 259 17.25 -11.45 15.73
CA ILE A 259 18.55 -11.13 15.08
C ILE A 259 18.96 -9.68 15.30
N ASP A 260 17.99 -8.76 15.32
CA ASP A 260 18.23 -7.35 15.57
C ASP A 260 18.47 -7.05 17.08
N ASP A 261 18.29 -8.03 17.98
CA ASP A 261 18.59 -7.95 19.41
C ASP A 261 19.51 -9.11 19.87
N PRO A 262 20.83 -8.95 19.73
CA PRO A 262 21.79 -9.99 20.09
C PRO A 262 21.70 -10.50 21.53
N ALA A 263 21.24 -9.68 22.47
CA ALA A 263 21.10 -10.11 23.87
C ALA A 263 19.91 -11.08 24.01
N ARG A 264 18.77 -10.74 23.41
CA ARG A 264 17.61 -11.65 23.35
C ARG A 264 17.89 -12.88 22.51
N LEU A 265 18.72 -12.77 21.46
CA LEU A 265 19.15 -13.93 20.68
C LEU A 265 19.96 -14.92 21.52
N LEU A 266 20.95 -14.44 22.28
CA LEU A 266 21.77 -15.29 23.16
C LEU A 266 20.92 -16.00 24.22
N ASP A 267 19.96 -15.28 24.80
CA ASP A 267 19.02 -15.79 25.78
C ASP A 267 18.04 -16.82 25.17
N HIS A 268 17.53 -16.56 23.95
CA HIS A 268 16.74 -17.51 23.16
C HIS A 268 17.53 -18.79 22.86
N MET A 269 18.79 -18.65 22.42
CA MET A 269 19.68 -19.77 22.15
C MET A 269 19.92 -20.61 23.40
N ALA A 270 20.17 -19.99 24.54
CA ALA A 270 20.38 -20.68 25.81
C ALA A 270 19.11 -21.41 26.29
N ARG A 271 17.95 -20.74 26.27
CA ARG A 271 16.67 -21.34 26.71
C ARG A 271 16.23 -22.51 25.85
N LEU A 272 16.32 -22.38 24.53
CA LEU A 272 15.91 -23.43 23.60
C LEU A 272 17.02 -24.44 23.31
N GLY A 273 18.16 -24.34 23.99
CA GLY A 273 19.25 -25.31 23.94
C GLY A 273 19.90 -25.44 22.57
N VAL A 274 20.13 -24.32 21.88
CA VAL A 274 20.81 -24.30 20.57
C VAL A 274 22.24 -24.79 20.73
N THR A 275 22.61 -25.80 19.94
CA THR A 275 23.96 -26.40 19.98
C THR A 275 24.83 -25.96 18.81
N ILE A 276 24.22 -25.59 17.68
CA ILE A 276 24.92 -25.19 16.45
C ILE A 276 24.34 -23.89 15.92
N ALA A 277 25.20 -22.90 15.65
CA ALA A 277 24.81 -21.64 15.04
C ALA A 277 25.71 -21.28 13.86
N LEU A 278 25.11 -20.67 12.84
CA LEU A 278 25.79 -20.23 11.64
C LEU A 278 25.68 -18.70 11.56
N PHE A 279 26.82 -18.03 11.41
CA PHE A 279 26.86 -16.56 11.35
C PHE A 279 27.83 -16.08 10.27
N THR A 280 27.65 -14.86 9.77
CA THR A 280 28.74 -14.17 9.08
C THR A 280 29.76 -13.70 10.13
N PRO A 281 31.07 -13.67 9.81
CA PRO A 281 32.07 -13.16 10.73
C PRO A 281 31.77 -11.77 11.30
N SER A 282 31.22 -10.86 10.49
CA SER A 282 30.81 -9.54 10.95
C SER A 282 29.74 -9.60 12.05
N TYR A 283 28.76 -10.51 11.98
CA TYR A 283 27.70 -10.60 12.98
C TYR A 283 28.23 -11.07 14.35
N LEU A 284 29.23 -11.97 14.38
CA LEU A 284 29.84 -12.44 15.63
C LEU A 284 30.40 -11.30 16.49
N ARG A 285 30.86 -10.22 15.88
CA ARG A 285 31.37 -9.05 16.60
C ARG A 285 30.31 -8.38 17.47
N LEU A 286 29.03 -8.51 17.11
CA LEU A 286 27.92 -8.02 17.94
C LEU A 286 27.73 -8.83 19.22
N LEU A 287 28.14 -10.10 19.21
CA LEU A 287 28.05 -10.99 20.37
C LEU A 287 29.20 -10.75 21.37
N ARG A 288 30.23 -9.97 21.00
CA ARG A 288 31.33 -9.54 21.88
C ARG A 288 31.99 -10.70 22.64
N GLY A 289 32.18 -11.83 21.99
CA GLY A 289 32.78 -13.02 22.58
C GLY A 289 31.87 -13.83 23.50
N ALA A 290 30.58 -13.46 23.63
CA ALA A 290 29.63 -14.21 24.44
C ALA A 290 29.27 -15.55 23.77
N VAL A 291 29.30 -16.62 24.57
CA VAL A 291 28.91 -17.98 24.17
C VAL A 291 27.72 -18.40 25.04
N PRO A 292 26.52 -18.61 24.46
CA PRO A 292 25.36 -19.03 25.23
C PRO A 292 25.53 -20.47 25.72
N ALA A 293 24.92 -20.79 26.85
CA ALA A 293 24.99 -22.13 27.43
C ALA A 293 24.42 -23.18 26.46
N GLY A 294 25.13 -24.30 26.27
CA GLY A 294 24.73 -25.38 25.37
C GLY A 294 25.24 -25.25 23.93
N LEU A 295 25.72 -24.07 23.50
CA LEU A 295 26.30 -23.89 22.18
C LEU A 295 27.66 -24.59 22.12
N ARG A 296 27.80 -25.57 21.21
CA ARG A 296 29.04 -26.34 21.02
C ARG A 296 29.77 -26.02 19.73
N MET A 297 29.10 -25.37 18.77
CA MET A 297 29.67 -25.13 17.44
C MET A 297 29.20 -23.82 16.83
N ILE A 298 30.15 -23.08 16.27
CA ILE A 298 29.89 -21.94 15.38
C ILE A 298 30.51 -22.23 14.02
N LEU A 299 29.73 -22.04 12.96
CA LEU A 299 30.25 -22.04 11.60
C LEU A 299 30.15 -20.64 11.02
N THR A 300 31.22 -20.20 10.37
CA THR A 300 31.25 -18.93 9.66
C THR A 300 31.57 -19.11 8.19
N ALA A 301 30.96 -18.26 7.36
CA ALA A 301 31.19 -18.23 5.92
C ALA A 301 30.89 -16.84 5.36
N GLY A 302 31.24 -16.62 4.09
CA GLY A 302 30.87 -15.42 3.35
C GLY A 302 31.89 -14.29 3.47
N GLU A 303 32.60 -14.15 4.58
CA GLU A 303 33.68 -13.16 4.79
C GLU A 303 34.97 -13.83 5.25
N ARG A 304 36.08 -13.10 5.16
CA ARG A 304 37.29 -13.51 5.87
C ARG A 304 37.09 -13.20 7.37
N PRO A 305 37.17 -14.20 8.25
CA PRO A 305 37.02 -13.94 9.68
C PRO A 305 38.18 -13.13 10.24
N ASN A 306 37.90 -12.32 11.27
CA ASN A 306 38.94 -11.75 12.11
C ASN A 306 39.59 -12.91 12.90
N PRO A 307 40.92 -13.11 12.82
CA PRO A 307 41.58 -14.21 13.50
C PRO A 307 41.40 -14.20 15.02
N ASP A 308 41.39 -13.04 15.66
CA ASP A 308 41.29 -12.91 17.12
C ASP A 308 39.88 -13.28 17.61
N ASP A 309 38.85 -12.79 16.92
CA ASP A 309 37.46 -13.15 17.23
C ASP A 309 37.24 -14.67 17.06
N ALA A 310 37.70 -15.23 15.94
CA ALA A 310 37.54 -16.65 15.65
C ALA A 310 38.26 -17.54 16.67
N ARG A 311 39.48 -17.18 17.08
CA ARG A 311 40.22 -17.91 18.12
C ARG A 311 39.58 -17.78 19.49
N HIS A 312 39.09 -16.58 19.85
CA HIS A 312 38.34 -16.36 21.09
C HIS A 312 37.19 -17.35 21.21
N TYR A 313 36.37 -17.50 20.15
CA TYR A 313 35.31 -18.50 20.14
C TYR A 313 35.83 -19.94 20.12
N ALA A 314 36.91 -20.22 19.37
CA ALA A 314 37.52 -21.55 19.29
C ALA A 314 38.05 -22.07 20.64
N HIS A 315 38.35 -21.20 21.60
CA HIS A 315 38.72 -21.60 22.97
C HIS A 315 37.55 -22.20 23.76
N HIS A 316 36.31 -21.91 23.36
CA HIS A 316 35.11 -22.30 24.10
C HIS A 316 34.26 -23.35 23.36
N LEU A 317 34.36 -23.42 22.04
CA LEU A 317 33.53 -24.26 21.18
C LEU A 317 34.24 -24.63 19.87
N ASP A 318 33.65 -25.54 19.11
CA ASP A 318 34.15 -25.85 17.77
C ASP A 318 33.85 -24.69 16.82
N TYR A 319 34.90 -23.98 16.39
CA TYR A 319 34.78 -22.91 15.41
C TYR A 319 35.24 -23.38 14.03
N TRP A 320 34.35 -23.29 13.03
CA TRP A 320 34.64 -23.64 11.65
C TRP A 320 34.60 -22.41 10.74
N ASN A 321 35.70 -22.15 10.05
CA ASN A 321 35.75 -21.19 8.94
C ASN A 321 35.48 -21.94 7.63
N MET A 322 34.56 -21.43 6.81
CA MET A 322 34.18 -22.06 5.55
C MET A 322 34.32 -21.07 4.39
N HIS A 323 34.93 -21.55 3.31
CA HIS A 323 34.97 -20.86 2.04
C HIS A 323 34.05 -21.56 1.04
N GLY A 324 33.32 -20.79 0.25
CA GLY A 324 32.16 -21.31 -0.46
C GLY A 324 31.58 -20.36 -1.50
N ALA A 325 30.87 -20.95 -2.46
CA ALA A 325 30.06 -20.25 -3.45
C ALA A 325 28.71 -20.96 -3.63
N THR A 326 27.68 -20.23 -4.06
CA THR A 326 26.35 -20.80 -4.31
C THR A 326 26.40 -21.84 -5.42
N GLU A 327 27.22 -21.61 -6.44
CA GLU A 327 27.46 -22.44 -7.63
C GLU A 327 28.11 -23.79 -7.32
N VAL A 328 28.61 -23.98 -6.11
CA VAL A 328 29.15 -25.26 -5.63
C VAL A 328 28.32 -25.85 -4.47
N CYS A 329 27.05 -25.43 -4.34
CA CYS A 329 26.17 -25.82 -3.24
C CYS A 329 26.76 -25.47 -1.85
N GLY A 330 27.56 -24.40 -1.76
CA GLY A 330 27.88 -23.73 -0.50
C GLY A 330 29.25 -23.95 0.11
N THR A 331 29.88 -25.12 0.04
CA THR A 331 31.19 -25.35 0.71
C THR A 331 32.23 -25.83 -0.30
N ILE A 332 33.25 -25.00 -0.54
CA ILE A 332 34.44 -25.35 -1.32
C ILE A 332 35.50 -25.94 -0.39
N CYS A 333 35.84 -25.21 0.67
CA CYS A 333 36.80 -25.62 1.70
C CYS A 333 36.27 -25.31 3.09
N MET A 334 36.77 -26.04 4.08
CA MET A 334 36.50 -25.77 5.50
C MET A 334 37.73 -26.01 6.36
N HIS A 335 37.87 -25.19 7.40
CA HIS A 335 38.95 -25.25 8.37
C HIS A 335 38.38 -25.17 9.79
N LYS A 336 38.76 -26.13 10.65
CA LYS A 336 38.50 -26.03 12.09
C LYS A 336 39.59 -25.14 12.69
N VAL A 337 39.21 -23.98 13.21
CA VAL A 337 40.17 -23.00 13.73
C VAL A 337 40.86 -23.58 14.96
N ASN A 338 42.19 -23.58 14.91
CA ASN A 338 43.02 -23.87 16.08
C ASN A 338 43.03 -22.63 17.00
N PRO A 339 42.54 -22.71 18.25
CA PRO A 339 42.55 -21.58 19.17
C PRO A 339 43.96 -21.02 19.42
N ASP A 340 44.99 -21.88 19.41
CA ASP A 340 46.37 -21.51 19.70
C ASP A 340 47.20 -21.16 18.45
N GLY A 341 46.57 -21.08 17.27
CA GLY A 341 47.26 -20.76 16.02
C GLY A 341 47.69 -19.28 15.93
N ASP A 342 48.65 -18.97 15.07
CA ASP A 342 49.09 -17.60 14.76
C ASP A 342 48.78 -17.22 13.29
N GLY A 343 48.94 -15.94 12.94
CA GLY A 343 48.79 -15.47 11.56
C GLY A 343 47.35 -15.44 11.00
N PRO A 344 47.18 -15.34 9.67
CA PRO A 344 45.87 -15.29 9.03
C PRO A 344 45.19 -16.67 8.98
N LEU A 345 43.86 -16.71 9.11
CA LEU A 345 43.11 -17.97 9.02
C LEU A 345 43.02 -18.48 7.58
N PRO A 346 43.39 -19.75 7.30
CA PRO A 346 43.20 -20.35 5.99
C PRO A 346 41.72 -20.68 5.75
N SER A 347 41.38 -20.91 4.49
CA SER A 347 40.07 -21.43 4.07
C SER A 347 39.96 -22.95 4.28
N GLY A 348 41.10 -23.63 4.45
CA GLY A 348 41.18 -25.03 4.82
C GLY A 348 41.26 -25.98 3.63
N ARG A 349 40.89 -27.23 3.87
CA ARG A 349 40.96 -28.30 2.87
C ARG A 349 39.67 -28.41 2.06
N PRO A 350 39.73 -28.94 0.83
CA PRO A 350 38.55 -29.14 0.01
C PRO A 350 37.47 -29.97 0.72
N PHE A 351 36.23 -29.59 0.50
CA PHE A 351 35.06 -30.22 1.08
C PHE A 351 34.83 -31.63 0.52
N THR A 352 34.08 -32.45 1.26
CA THR A 352 33.74 -33.82 0.87
C THR A 352 33.19 -33.91 -0.55
N ASN A 353 33.72 -34.85 -1.33
CA ASN A 353 33.42 -35.07 -2.75
C ASN A 353 33.68 -33.88 -3.69
N ASN A 354 34.44 -32.88 -3.24
CA ASN A 354 34.92 -31.78 -4.06
C ASN A 354 36.45 -31.85 -4.20
N ALA A 355 36.93 -31.32 -5.30
CA ALA A 355 38.33 -31.09 -5.60
C ALA A 355 38.54 -29.62 -5.99
N VAL A 356 39.67 -29.06 -5.58
CA VAL A 356 40.10 -27.68 -5.85
C VAL A 356 41.40 -27.71 -6.63
N HIS A 357 41.36 -27.16 -7.84
CA HIS A 357 42.53 -27.00 -8.70
C HIS A 357 42.85 -25.50 -8.85
N LEU A 358 44.11 -25.13 -8.62
CA LEU A 358 44.58 -23.76 -8.79
C LEU A 358 45.20 -23.63 -10.18
N LEU A 359 44.54 -22.91 -11.09
CA LEU A 359 44.93 -22.85 -12.50
C LEU A 359 45.55 -21.50 -12.88
N ASP A 360 46.53 -21.53 -13.78
CA ASP A 360 47.02 -20.35 -14.47
C ASP A 360 46.11 -19.93 -15.64
N ARG A 361 46.45 -18.82 -16.29
CA ARG A 361 45.71 -18.29 -17.46
C ARG A 361 45.68 -19.22 -18.68
N HIS A 362 46.51 -20.26 -18.69
CA HIS A 362 46.60 -21.24 -19.77
C HIS A 362 45.87 -22.55 -19.41
N GLY A 363 45.23 -22.63 -18.24
CA GLY A 363 44.50 -23.80 -17.77
C GLY A 363 45.38 -24.90 -17.17
N ASN A 364 46.64 -24.59 -16.84
CA ASN A 364 47.56 -25.52 -16.19
C ASN A 364 47.54 -25.31 -14.67
N GLU A 365 47.66 -26.38 -13.88
CA GLU A 365 47.86 -26.22 -12.44
C GLU A 365 49.15 -25.49 -12.12
N VAL A 366 49.07 -24.58 -11.15
CA VAL A 366 50.23 -23.91 -10.58
C VAL A 366 50.89 -24.80 -9.51
N PRO A 367 52.22 -24.71 -9.30
CA PRO A 367 52.90 -25.39 -8.20
C PRO A 367 52.40 -24.94 -6.82
N ASP A 368 52.60 -25.78 -5.79
CA ASP A 368 52.31 -25.42 -4.40
C ASP A 368 53.00 -24.11 -4.00
N GLY A 369 52.31 -23.28 -3.20
CA GLY A 369 52.75 -21.93 -2.83
C GLY A 369 52.56 -20.85 -3.91
N ALA A 370 52.39 -21.21 -5.18
CA ALA A 370 52.09 -20.26 -6.25
C ALA A 370 50.62 -19.85 -6.27
N VAL A 371 50.36 -18.63 -6.75
CA VAL A 371 48.99 -18.09 -6.86
C VAL A 371 48.36 -18.58 -8.16
N GLY A 372 47.18 -19.17 -8.05
CA GLY A 372 46.34 -19.56 -9.18
C GLY A 372 44.87 -19.23 -8.94
N GLU A 373 44.07 -19.35 -10.00
CA GLU A 373 42.62 -19.18 -9.93
C GLU A 373 41.95 -20.47 -9.45
N ILE A 374 41.07 -20.36 -8.45
CA ILE A 374 40.38 -21.48 -7.83
C ILE A 374 39.31 -22.03 -8.77
N HIS A 375 39.49 -23.28 -9.21
CA HIS A 375 38.52 -24.06 -9.97
C HIS A 375 38.05 -25.25 -9.14
N VAL A 376 36.73 -25.46 -9.08
CA VAL A 376 36.11 -26.48 -8.22
C VAL A 376 35.42 -27.53 -9.05
N ILE A 377 35.70 -28.80 -8.77
CA ILE A 377 35.12 -29.97 -9.43
C ILE A 377 34.52 -30.86 -8.37
N GLY A 378 33.41 -31.54 -8.66
CA GLY A 378 32.83 -32.52 -7.74
C GLY A 378 31.33 -32.43 -7.64
N ARG A 379 30.77 -33.12 -6.64
CA ARG A 379 29.31 -33.26 -6.46
C ARG A 379 28.61 -31.96 -6.09
N GLY A 380 29.33 -30.98 -5.53
CA GLY A 380 28.76 -29.67 -5.21
C GLY A 380 28.46 -28.81 -6.45
N VAL A 381 29.11 -29.06 -7.60
CA VAL A 381 29.03 -28.19 -8.77
C VAL A 381 27.62 -28.19 -9.37
N SER A 382 27.01 -27.01 -9.43
CA SER A 382 25.62 -26.84 -9.86
C SER A 382 25.44 -27.05 -11.38
N ARG A 383 24.18 -27.20 -11.82
CA ARG A 383 23.83 -27.41 -13.24
C ARG A 383 24.17 -26.18 -14.09
N GLY A 384 24.14 -24.98 -13.53
CA GLY A 384 24.43 -23.72 -14.23
C GLY A 384 23.53 -22.58 -13.76
N TYR A 385 23.39 -21.56 -14.61
CA TYR A 385 22.52 -20.41 -14.38
C TYR A 385 21.22 -20.51 -15.18
N LEU A 386 20.10 -20.26 -14.51
CA LEU A 386 18.74 -20.29 -15.06
C LEU A 386 18.60 -19.29 -16.22
N ASN A 387 18.22 -19.81 -17.39
CA ASN A 387 17.98 -19.05 -18.62
C ASN A 387 19.18 -18.18 -19.08
N GLN A 388 20.42 -18.58 -18.72
CA GLN A 388 21.66 -17.87 -19.09
C GLN A 388 22.74 -18.85 -19.58
N PRO A 389 22.59 -19.43 -20.79
CA PRO A 389 23.50 -20.47 -21.30
C PRO A 389 24.92 -19.94 -21.58
N GLU A 390 25.05 -18.72 -22.09
CA GLU A 390 26.35 -18.09 -22.37
C GLU A 390 27.16 -17.91 -21.08
N LEU A 391 26.55 -17.28 -20.07
CA LEU A 391 27.18 -17.11 -18.76
C LEU A 391 27.48 -18.46 -18.08
N SER A 392 26.63 -19.47 -18.30
CA SER A 392 26.89 -20.82 -17.80
C SER A 392 28.13 -21.43 -18.45
N ALA A 393 28.30 -21.29 -19.77
CA ALA A 393 29.49 -21.76 -20.47
C ALA A 393 30.77 -21.02 -20.06
N GLU A 394 30.67 -19.74 -19.69
CA GLU A 394 31.81 -18.94 -19.22
C GLU A 394 32.32 -19.36 -17.83
N ASN A 395 31.42 -19.78 -16.93
CA ASN A 395 31.76 -20.06 -15.52
C ASN A 395 31.79 -21.55 -15.19
N PHE A 396 31.07 -22.39 -15.93
CA PHE A 396 31.07 -23.85 -15.79
C PHE A 396 31.79 -24.46 -16.99
N VAL A 397 33.12 -24.53 -16.86
CA VAL A 397 34.03 -24.84 -17.96
C VAL A 397 34.47 -26.31 -17.93
N GLU A 398 34.69 -26.89 -19.10
CA GLU A 398 35.34 -28.20 -19.21
C GLU A 398 36.85 -28.02 -19.05
N THR A 399 37.43 -28.70 -18.06
CA THR A 399 38.87 -28.70 -17.79
C THR A 399 39.45 -30.10 -18.00
N ARG A 400 40.79 -30.23 -17.96
CA ARG A 400 41.46 -31.55 -18.01
C ARG A 400 41.07 -32.49 -16.85
N PHE A 401 40.45 -31.95 -15.80
CA PHE A 401 40.01 -32.68 -14.62
C PHE A 401 38.49 -32.95 -14.61
N GLY A 402 37.77 -32.49 -15.63
CA GLY A 402 36.32 -32.56 -15.75
C GLY A 402 35.65 -31.18 -15.68
N ARG A 403 34.31 -31.19 -15.61
CA ARG A 403 33.48 -30.00 -15.52
C ARG A 403 33.73 -29.26 -14.21
N ALA A 404 34.26 -28.05 -14.29
CA ALA A 404 34.65 -27.23 -13.16
C ALA A 404 33.83 -25.94 -13.09
N TYR A 405 33.52 -25.50 -11.88
CA TYR A 405 33.12 -24.11 -11.63
C TYR A 405 34.36 -23.24 -11.44
N ARG A 406 34.46 -22.19 -12.25
CA ARG A 406 35.47 -21.15 -12.17
C ARG A 406 35.00 -20.07 -11.19
N THR A 407 35.67 -19.95 -10.05
CA THR A 407 35.22 -19.08 -8.95
C THR A 407 35.58 -17.60 -9.12
N HIS A 408 36.60 -17.31 -9.94
CA HIS A 408 37.29 -16.01 -10.00
C HIS A 408 37.99 -15.58 -8.70
N ASP A 409 38.05 -16.45 -7.69
CA ASP A 409 38.86 -16.25 -6.49
C ASP A 409 40.30 -16.72 -6.77
N LEU A 410 41.27 -15.94 -6.31
CA LEU A 410 42.68 -16.31 -6.30
C LEU A 410 43.00 -17.06 -5.02
N GLY A 411 43.76 -18.14 -5.14
CA GLY A 411 44.21 -18.93 -4.01
C GLY A 411 45.64 -19.40 -4.16
N ARG A 412 46.20 -19.86 -3.04
CA ARG A 412 47.45 -20.63 -2.99
C ARG A 412 47.34 -21.72 -1.92
N TRP A 413 48.06 -22.82 -2.11
CA TRP A 413 48.29 -23.81 -1.06
C TRP A 413 49.39 -23.32 -0.13
N ASN A 414 49.16 -23.37 1.18
CA ASN A 414 50.20 -23.11 2.17
C ASN A 414 51.01 -24.39 2.47
N GLU A 415 52.02 -24.27 3.34
CA GLU A 415 52.90 -25.40 3.69
C GLU A 415 52.16 -26.54 4.41
N ASP A 416 51.04 -26.25 5.07
CA ASP A 416 50.19 -27.22 5.77
C ASP A 416 49.19 -27.95 4.84
N GLY A 417 49.18 -27.58 3.56
CA GLY A 417 48.26 -28.10 2.55
C GLY A 417 46.84 -27.54 2.64
N ASP A 418 46.67 -26.40 3.31
CA ASP A 418 45.40 -25.68 3.38
C ASP A 418 45.34 -24.58 2.31
N LEU A 419 44.13 -24.33 1.79
CA LEU A 419 43.88 -23.27 0.83
C LEU A 419 43.86 -21.91 1.53
N GLU A 420 44.64 -20.96 1.03
CA GLU A 420 44.54 -19.55 1.40
C GLU A 420 43.88 -18.77 0.26
N THR A 421 42.68 -18.21 0.50
CA THR A 421 42.05 -17.30 -0.45
C THR A 421 42.67 -15.89 -0.35
N LEU A 422 43.14 -15.37 -1.47
CA LEU A 422 43.88 -14.12 -1.60
C LEU A 422 43.04 -12.95 -2.12
N GLY A 423 41.78 -13.19 -2.45
CA GLY A 423 40.84 -12.19 -2.99
C GLY A 423 40.33 -12.56 -4.38
N ARG A 424 39.64 -11.64 -5.04
CA ARG A 424 39.05 -11.85 -6.37
C ARG A 424 39.93 -11.33 -7.50
N ALA A 425 39.91 -12.02 -8.63
CA ALA A 425 40.54 -11.59 -9.87
C ALA A 425 39.69 -10.59 -10.68
N ASP A 426 38.39 -10.49 -10.39
CA ASP A 426 37.42 -9.61 -11.07
C ASP A 426 36.95 -8.42 -10.20
N ASP A 427 36.02 -7.61 -10.71
CA ASP A 427 35.51 -6.39 -10.07
C ASP A 427 34.37 -6.65 -9.04
N MET A 428 34.16 -7.89 -8.59
CA MET A 428 33.19 -8.16 -7.52
C MET A 428 33.79 -7.90 -6.13
N VAL A 429 33.00 -7.33 -5.23
CA VAL A 429 33.44 -6.94 -3.89
C VAL A 429 32.58 -7.59 -2.81
N LYS A 430 33.13 -7.75 -1.60
CA LYS A 430 32.37 -8.25 -0.43
C LYS A 430 31.97 -7.08 0.46
N VAL A 431 30.67 -6.94 0.71
CA VAL A 431 30.09 -5.91 1.57
C VAL A 431 29.18 -6.58 2.58
N SER A 432 29.48 -6.45 3.88
CA SER A 432 28.72 -7.08 4.97
C SER A 432 28.45 -8.58 4.76
N GLY A 433 29.44 -9.28 4.18
CA GLY A 433 29.38 -10.73 3.94
C GLY A 433 28.63 -11.19 2.73
N GLN A 434 28.27 -10.26 1.86
CA GLN A 434 27.60 -10.56 0.60
C GLN A 434 28.51 -10.21 -0.57
N SER A 435 28.52 -11.09 -1.58
CA SER A 435 29.16 -10.83 -2.86
C SER A 435 28.31 -9.84 -3.65
N VAL A 436 28.85 -8.64 -3.86
CA VAL A 436 28.20 -7.54 -4.59
C VAL A 436 28.90 -7.36 -5.93
N SER A 437 28.11 -7.44 -6.99
CA SER A 437 28.52 -7.06 -8.35
C SER A 437 28.42 -5.55 -8.51
N LEU A 438 29.56 -4.87 -8.72
CA LEU A 438 29.59 -3.43 -8.98
C LEU A 438 28.82 -3.06 -10.26
N GLY A 439 28.87 -3.92 -11.28
CA GLY A 439 28.14 -3.71 -12.53
C GLY A 439 26.62 -3.71 -12.40
N GLU A 440 26.04 -4.39 -11.39
CA GLU A 440 24.59 -4.36 -11.12
C GLU A 440 24.15 -2.97 -10.63
N ILE A 441 24.99 -2.35 -9.80
CA ILE A 441 24.80 -0.98 -9.31
C ILE A 441 24.92 0.01 -10.48
N GLU A 442 25.99 -0.11 -11.28
CA GLU A 442 26.24 0.76 -12.43
C GLU A 442 25.10 0.74 -13.44
N ARG A 443 24.59 -0.44 -13.80
CA ARG A 443 23.46 -0.56 -14.74
C ARG A 443 22.18 0.01 -14.20
N THR A 444 21.92 -0.13 -12.90
CA THR A 444 20.74 0.47 -12.28
C THR A 444 20.84 1.99 -12.31
N LEU A 445 22.02 2.55 -11.99
CA LEU A 445 22.31 3.99 -12.13
C LEU A 445 22.09 4.50 -13.57
N LEU A 446 22.53 3.73 -14.58
CA LEU A 446 22.35 4.06 -16.01
C LEU A 446 20.88 4.11 -16.46
N ARG A 447 19.93 3.56 -15.69
CA ARG A 447 18.49 3.69 -15.99
C ARG A 447 17.94 5.05 -15.63
N HIS A 448 18.68 5.88 -14.89
CA HIS A 448 18.24 7.22 -14.51
C HIS A 448 18.49 8.21 -15.66
N PRO A 449 17.50 9.08 -16.02
CA PRO A 449 17.64 10.00 -17.14
C PRO A 449 18.83 10.98 -17.04
N LEU A 450 19.28 11.29 -15.82
CA LEU A 450 20.41 12.18 -15.58
C LEU A 450 21.79 11.53 -15.77
N VAL A 451 21.89 10.22 -15.98
CA VAL A 451 23.18 9.50 -15.99
C VAL A 451 23.54 9.02 -17.39
N SER A 452 24.66 9.48 -17.92
CA SER A 452 25.22 9.00 -19.20
C SER A 452 26.21 7.85 -19.02
N ARG A 453 26.97 7.84 -17.91
CA ARG A 453 27.92 6.78 -17.52
C ARG A 453 27.91 6.62 -16.00
N ALA A 454 28.18 5.41 -15.51
CA ALA A 454 28.32 5.14 -14.09
C ALA A 454 29.53 4.23 -13.83
N ALA A 455 30.18 4.42 -12.68
CA ALA A 455 31.23 3.54 -12.16
C ALA A 455 31.03 3.35 -10.65
N ALA A 456 30.86 2.11 -10.20
CA ALA A 456 30.76 1.78 -8.79
C ALA A 456 32.10 1.21 -8.29
N LEU A 457 32.44 1.44 -7.03
CA LEU A 457 33.66 0.92 -6.41
C LEU A 457 33.49 0.73 -4.91
N GLN A 458 34.33 -0.13 -4.32
CA GLN A 458 34.51 -0.20 -2.88
C GLN A 458 35.75 0.61 -2.48
N HIS A 459 35.59 1.55 -1.55
CA HIS A 459 36.68 2.33 -0.96
C HIS A 459 36.54 2.35 0.56
N GLN A 460 37.61 2.02 1.29
CA GLN A 460 37.61 1.90 2.76
C GLN A 460 36.46 1.03 3.31
N GLY A 461 36.17 -0.09 2.62
CA GLY A 461 35.08 -1.01 2.99
C GLY A 461 33.66 -0.55 2.62
N ARG A 462 33.50 0.64 2.03
CA ARG A 462 32.20 1.25 1.68
C ARG A 462 31.97 1.25 0.18
N LEU A 463 30.72 1.08 -0.25
CA LEU A 463 30.35 1.27 -1.66
C LEU A 463 30.20 2.75 -1.98
N THR A 464 30.79 3.20 -3.08
CA THR A 464 30.66 4.54 -3.64
C THR A 464 30.40 4.42 -5.14
N ALA A 465 29.64 5.35 -5.71
CA ALA A 465 29.45 5.42 -7.15
C ALA A 465 29.79 6.82 -7.69
N ILE A 466 30.32 6.86 -8.90
CA ILE A 466 30.58 8.07 -9.67
C ILE A 466 29.65 8.04 -10.89
N VAL A 467 28.89 9.13 -11.11
CA VAL A 467 27.97 9.26 -12.25
C VAL A 467 28.40 10.42 -13.14
N GLU A 468 28.44 10.17 -14.44
CA GLU A 468 28.61 11.21 -15.45
C GLU A 468 27.25 11.78 -15.82
N SER A 469 27.12 13.11 -15.82
CA SER A 469 25.89 13.81 -16.19
C SER A 469 26.17 15.06 -17.01
N ALA A 470 25.25 15.38 -17.94
CA ALA A 470 25.24 16.66 -18.64
C ALA A 470 24.85 17.83 -17.70
N ASP A 471 24.17 17.53 -16.59
CA ASP A 471 23.86 18.45 -15.51
C ASP A 471 24.33 17.86 -14.17
N PRO A 472 25.63 18.03 -13.83
CA PRO A 472 26.20 17.48 -12.62
C PRO A 472 25.57 18.03 -11.34
N GLU A 473 25.02 19.25 -11.33
CA GLU A 473 24.40 19.82 -10.13
C GLU A 473 23.03 19.17 -9.86
N ALA A 474 22.22 18.96 -10.90
CA ALA A 474 20.98 18.20 -10.78
C ALA A 474 21.25 16.75 -10.36
N ALA A 475 22.23 16.08 -10.99
CA ALA A 475 22.61 14.71 -10.64
C ALA A 475 23.22 14.59 -9.23
N GLN A 476 23.93 15.62 -8.73
CA GLN A 476 24.47 15.61 -7.38
C GLN A 476 23.39 15.79 -6.31
N SER A 477 22.28 16.42 -6.66
CA SER A 477 21.13 16.72 -5.78
C SER A 477 20.03 15.65 -5.82
N GLU A 478 20.17 14.63 -6.66
CA GLU A 478 19.22 13.53 -6.82
C GLU A 478 19.21 12.58 -5.61
N ASP A 479 18.04 12.01 -5.28
CA ASP A 479 17.94 11.00 -4.22
C ASP A 479 18.29 9.61 -4.77
N TRP A 480 19.59 9.38 -4.97
CA TRP A 480 20.13 8.12 -5.46
C TRP A 480 19.76 6.93 -4.58
N ARG A 481 19.57 7.15 -3.27
CA ARG A 481 19.22 6.08 -2.34
C ARG A 481 17.77 5.64 -2.58
N ALA A 482 16.84 6.58 -2.73
CA ALA A 482 15.47 6.30 -3.10
C ALA A 482 15.39 5.64 -4.48
N PHE A 483 16.13 6.14 -5.46
CA PHE A 483 16.14 5.56 -6.81
C PHE A 483 16.67 4.12 -6.83
N LEU A 484 17.87 3.87 -6.28
CA LEU A 484 18.49 2.55 -6.29
C LEU A 484 17.74 1.54 -5.41
N GLY A 485 17.17 1.99 -4.28
CA GLY A 485 16.42 1.15 -3.35
C GLY A 485 15.15 0.54 -3.92
N ARG A 486 14.65 1.02 -5.08
CA ARG A 486 13.49 0.43 -5.78
C ARG A 486 13.79 -0.93 -6.40
N SER A 487 15.05 -1.19 -6.74
CA SER A 487 15.46 -2.40 -7.49
C SER A 487 16.59 -3.17 -6.84
N LEU A 488 17.44 -2.48 -6.06
CA LEU A 488 18.57 -3.09 -5.39
C LEU A 488 18.28 -3.33 -3.90
N PRO A 489 18.74 -4.46 -3.33
CA PRO A 489 18.76 -4.65 -1.89
C PRO A 489 19.55 -3.54 -1.18
N ALA A 490 19.17 -3.24 0.06
CA ALA A 490 19.78 -2.15 0.83
C ALA A 490 21.32 -2.22 0.95
N TYR A 491 21.91 -3.42 0.98
CA TYR A 491 23.36 -3.62 1.08
C TYR A 491 24.12 -3.33 -0.23
N MET A 492 23.43 -3.23 -1.38
CA MET A 492 24.02 -2.88 -2.67
C MET A 492 23.94 -1.38 -2.97
N VAL A 493 23.18 -0.62 -2.20
CA VAL A 493 23.02 0.82 -2.42
C VAL A 493 24.30 1.53 -1.95
N PRO A 494 25.02 2.27 -2.82
CA PRO A 494 26.21 3.02 -2.44
C PRO A 494 25.94 4.00 -1.31
N ALA A 495 26.93 4.17 -0.43
CA ALA A 495 26.86 5.13 0.66
C ALA A 495 26.88 6.59 0.16
N GLN A 496 27.53 6.82 -0.99
CA GLN A 496 27.61 8.12 -1.66
C GLN A 496 27.62 7.96 -3.18
N VAL A 497 27.02 8.94 -3.87
CA VAL A 497 27.07 9.08 -5.33
C VAL A 497 27.59 10.47 -5.68
N LYS A 498 28.70 10.52 -6.43
CA LYS A 498 29.35 11.76 -6.86
C LYS A 498 29.05 12.00 -8.34
N ALA A 499 28.47 13.15 -8.66
CA ALA A 499 28.26 13.56 -10.04
C ALA A 499 29.52 14.27 -10.60
N VAL A 500 29.87 13.95 -11.84
CA VAL A 500 30.96 14.58 -12.59
C VAL A 500 30.50 14.96 -13.98
N ALA A 501 31.06 16.04 -14.54
CA ALA A 501 30.77 16.45 -15.92
C ALA A 501 31.29 15.45 -16.96
N ARG A 502 32.36 14.70 -16.62
CA ARG A 502 32.97 13.70 -17.49
C ARG A 502 33.67 12.62 -16.67
N MET A 503 33.47 11.36 -17.04
CA MET A 503 34.10 10.21 -16.39
C MET A 503 35.62 10.23 -16.67
N PRO A 504 36.48 10.11 -15.64
CA PRO A 504 37.92 10.05 -15.85
C PRO A 504 38.30 8.76 -16.60
N ILE A 505 38.89 8.95 -17.77
CA ILE A 505 39.39 7.89 -18.64
C ILE A 505 40.92 8.03 -18.77
N SER A 506 41.61 6.90 -18.70
CA SER A 506 43.05 6.79 -18.96
C SER A 506 43.37 7.07 -20.43
N SER A 507 44.67 7.28 -20.74
CA SER A 507 45.17 7.46 -22.11
C SER A 507 44.87 6.28 -23.05
N ALA A 508 44.53 5.11 -22.51
CA ALA A 508 44.10 3.92 -23.26
C ALA A 508 42.58 3.83 -23.49
N GLY A 509 41.81 4.85 -23.09
CA GLY A 509 40.35 4.91 -23.27
C GLY A 509 39.53 4.10 -22.26
N LYS A 510 40.18 3.48 -21.26
CA LYS A 510 39.53 2.76 -20.14
C LYS A 510 39.37 3.67 -18.93
N THR A 511 38.38 3.44 -18.08
CA THR A 511 38.14 4.20 -16.85
C THR A 511 39.38 4.23 -15.95
N ASP A 512 39.79 5.41 -15.49
CA ASP A 512 41.00 5.58 -14.66
C ASP A 512 40.67 5.28 -13.19
N ARG A 513 41.02 4.05 -12.75
CA ARG A 513 40.74 3.58 -11.39
C ARG A 513 41.41 4.43 -10.30
N ARG A 514 42.56 5.04 -10.57
CA ARG A 514 43.27 5.87 -9.58
C ARG A 514 42.56 7.21 -9.41
N ALA A 515 42.08 7.79 -10.51
CA ALA A 515 41.25 8.99 -10.48
C ALA A 515 39.87 8.73 -9.83
N LEU A 516 39.26 7.57 -10.09
CA LEU A 516 38.00 7.16 -9.43
C LEU A 516 38.15 7.01 -7.91
N LEU A 517 39.27 6.45 -7.43
CA LEU A 517 39.55 6.35 -6.00
C LEU A 517 39.68 7.72 -5.34
N ALA A 518 40.35 8.68 -6.01
CA ALA A 518 40.45 10.06 -5.52
C ALA A 518 39.07 10.74 -5.46
N LEU A 519 38.24 10.57 -6.49
CA LEU A 519 36.86 11.11 -6.50
C LEU A 519 35.96 10.47 -5.43
N ALA A 520 36.14 9.17 -5.16
CA ALA A 520 35.42 8.49 -4.09
C ALA A 520 35.85 9.01 -2.71
N GLU A 521 37.14 9.26 -2.51
CA GLU A 521 37.67 9.86 -1.29
C GLU A 521 37.17 11.31 -1.11
N GLU A 522 37.13 12.10 -2.17
CA GLU A 522 36.50 13.43 -2.17
C GLU A 522 35.00 13.37 -1.84
N ALA A 523 34.26 12.40 -2.39
CA ALA A 523 32.82 12.23 -2.13
C ALA A 523 32.54 11.89 -0.66
N LEU A 524 33.31 10.95 -0.10
CA LEU A 524 33.21 10.56 1.30
C LEU A 524 33.64 11.69 2.24
N THR A 525 34.61 12.51 1.84
CA THR A 525 35.09 13.66 2.63
C THR A 525 34.12 14.84 2.56
N ALA A 526 33.53 15.12 1.40
CA ALA A 526 32.52 16.18 1.23
C ALA A 526 31.25 15.89 2.04
N ALA A 527 30.86 14.63 2.15
CA ALA A 527 29.72 14.20 2.97
C ALA A 527 29.95 14.36 4.49
N ARG A 528 31.21 14.53 4.95
CA ARG A 528 31.57 14.78 6.36
C ARG A 528 31.43 16.25 6.79
N GLY A 529 31.13 17.17 5.87
CA GLY A 529 30.86 18.59 6.16
C GLY A 529 31.81 19.23 7.18
N THR A 530 32.96 19.77 6.76
CA THR A 530 33.95 20.42 7.64
C THR A 530 33.48 21.72 8.33
N GLY A 531 32.18 22.03 8.31
CA GLY A 531 31.53 23.19 8.94
C GLY A 531 30.22 22.86 9.67
N GLY A 532 30.00 21.59 10.04
CA GLY A 532 28.77 21.14 10.73
C GLY A 532 28.63 21.63 12.17
N THR A 533 27.39 21.64 12.67
CA THR A 533 27.08 22.02 14.06
C THR A 533 27.48 20.89 15.01
N LEU A 534 28.17 21.19 16.11
CA LEU A 534 28.46 20.19 17.15
C LEU A 534 27.17 19.69 17.83
N PRO A 535 27.14 18.43 18.33
CA PRO A 535 26.01 17.89 19.09
C PRO A 535 25.61 18.80 20.27
N GLN A 536 24.31 19.12 20.36
CA GLN A 536 23.72 20.05 21.33
C GLN A 536 22.95 19.31 22.43
N GLY A 537 23.25 19.64 23.69
CA GLY A 537 22.61 19.00 24.85
C GLY A 537 23.16 17.60 25.17
N ASP A 538 22.76 17.05 26.31
CA ASP A 538 23.35 15.80 26.83
C ASP A 538 23.01 14.57 25.97
N LEU A 539 21.81 14.54 25.40
CA LEU A 539 21.35 13.42 24.57
C LEU A 539 22.06 13.37 23.20
N GLU A 540 22.15 14.49 22.49
CA GLU A 540 22.91 14.52 21.22
C GLU A 540 24.39 14.19 21.47
N ARG A 541 24.99 14.66 22.57
CA ARG A 541 26.37 14.30 22.95
C ARG A 541 26.52 12.82 23.29
N ALA A 542 25.56 12.22 23.99
CA ALA A 542 25.56 10.79 24.29
C ALA A 542 25.43 9.95 23.01
N ILE A 543 24.54 10.34 22.10
CA ILE A 543 24.38 9.66 20.80
C ILE A 543 25.61 9.81 19.94
N ALA A 544 26.16 11.02 19.82
CA ALA A 544 27.39 11.27 19.09
C ALA A 544 28.55 10.46 19.69
N GLY A 545 28.70 10.42 21.02
CA GLY A 545 29.72 9.60 21.68
C GLY A 545 29.57 8.10 21.40
N VAL A 546 28.33 7.58 21.38
CA VAL A 546 28.07 6.19 20.97
C VAL A 546 28.41 5.97 19.49
N TRP A 547 28.06 6.91 18.61
CA TRP A 547 28.40 6.81 17.19
C TRP A 547 29.92 6.89 16.97
N GLU A 548 30.61 7.75 17.71
CA GLU A 548 32.07 7.86 17.68
C GLU A 548 32.77 6.58 18.14
N GLU A 549 32.21 5.91 19.15
CA GLU A 549 32.72 4.61 19.64
C GLU A 549 32.43 3.49 18.63
N VAL A 550 31.21 3.42 18.09
CA VAL A 550 30.77 2.29 17.25
C VAL A 550 31.25 2.41 15.80
N LEU A 551 31.35 3.63 15.27
CA LEU A 551 31.73 3.91 13.88
C LEU A 551 33.22 4.25 13.72
N ASP A 552 33.98 4.30 14.81
CA ASP A 552 35.39 4.68 14.87
C ASP A 552 35.70 5.96 14.06
N THR A 553 34.83 6.96 14.21
CA THR A 553 34.88 8.23 13.46
C THR A 553 34.73 9.38 14.44
N ARG A 554 35.66 10.35 14.46
CA ARG A 554 35.64 11.51 15.36
C ARG A 554 36.10 12.80 14.66
N PRO A 555 35.46 13.97 14.91
CA PRO A 555 34.22 14.15 15.67
C PRO A 555 32.98 13.79 14.84
N VAL A 556 31.90 13.33 15.48
CA VAL A 556 30.57 13.18 14.85
C VAL A 556 29.76 14.46 15.01
N MET A 557 29.31 15.04 13.91
CA MET A 557 28.50 16.26 13.90
C MET A 557 27.01 15.97 14.05
N ARG A 558 26.27 17.00 14.47
CA ARG A 558 24.83 16.94 14.75
C ARG A 558 23.98 16.45 13.56
N ASP A 559 24.34 16.89 12.36
CA ASP A 559 23.60 16.64 11.13
C ASP A 559 24.30 15.61 10.23
N ASP A 560 25.32 14.91 10.74
CA ASP A 560 26.02 13.87 9.99
C ASP A 560 25.06 12.71 9.67
N PRO A 561 24.90 12.34 8.38
CA PRO A 561 24.08 11.20 8.03
C PRO A 561 24.72 9.89 8.49
N PHE A 562 24.00 9.06 9.25
CA PHE A 562 24.49 7.81 9.85
C PHE A 562 25.26 6.93 8.86
N PHE A 563 24.71 6.71 7.67
CA PHE A 563 25.34 5.89 6.63
C PHE A 563 26.52 6.58 5.94
N ALA A 564 26.52 7.92 5.86
CA ALA A 564 27.59 8.67 5.21
C ALA A 564 28.89 8.61 6.01
N ILE A 565 28.80 8.60 7.34
CA ILE A 565 29.97 8.52 8.22
C ILE A 565 30.43 7.09 8.52
N GLY A 566 29.74 6.07 8.01
CA GLY A 566 30.17 4.66 8.11
C GLY A 566 29.19 3.72 8.79
N GLY A 567 28.00 4.19 9.14
CA GLY A 567 26.92 3.36 9.68
C GLY A 567 26.45 2.30 8.69
N THR A 568 26.20 1.10 9.20
CA THR A 568 25.55 -0.01 8.49
C THR A 568 24.37 -0.50 9.34
N SER A 569 23.53 -1.36 8.77
CA SER A 569 22.43 -1.98 9.53
C SER A 569 22.94 -2.75 10.76
N LEU A 570 24.13 -3.36 10.65
CA LEU A 570 24.78 -4.07 11.74
C LEU A 570 25.28 -3.10 12.84
N LEU A 571 25.87 -1.97 12.43
CA LEU A 571 26.33 -0.95 13.36
C LEU A 571 25.14 -0.22 14.02
N ALA A 572 23.99 -0.13 13.35
CA ALA A 572 22.77 0.39 13.96
C ALA A 572 22.28 -0.48 15.13
N ILE A 573 22.42 -1.81 15.04
CA ILE A 573 22.15 -2.73 16.17
C ILE A 573 23.10 -2.41 17.34
N ALA A 574 24.41 -2.30 17.06
CA ALA A 574 25.40 -1.97 18.09
C ALA A 574 25.15 -0.60 18.76
N VAL A 575 24.78 0.42 17.97
CA VAL A 575 24.37 1.74 18.45
C VAL A 575 23.13 1.63 19.35
N GLY A 576 22.10 0.89 18.91
CA GLY A 576 20.86 0.70 19.68
C GLY A 576 21.11 0.05 21.05
N GLN A 577 21.98 -0.97 21.11
CA GLN A 577 22.37 -1.60 22.37
C GLN A 577 23.12 -0.65 23.31
N ARG A 578 24.07 0.13 22.76
CA ARG A 578 24.85 1.09 23.56
C ARG A 578 23.96 2.21 24.10
N LEU A 579 23.04 2.72 23.27
CA LEU A 579 22.04 3.69 23.70
C LEU A 579 21.10 3.10 24.76
N HIS A 580 20.66 1.85 24.59
CA HIS A 580 19.86 1.14 25.59
C HIS A 580 20.59 1.04 26.94
N ALA A 581 21.88 0.67 26.94
CA ALA A 581 22.71 0.60 28.15
C ALA A 581 22.90 1.98 28.83
N LEU A 582 22.85 3.07 28.05
CA LEU A 582 22.84 4.45 28.56
C LEU A 582 21.43 4.93 28.97
N GLY A 583 20.44 4.02 29.03
CA GLY A 583 19.07 4.32 29.42
C GLY A 583 18.23 4.97 28.33
N HIS A 584 18.61 4.85 27.07
CA HIS A 584 17.93 5.40 25.88
C HIS A 584 17.52 4.25 24.93
N PRO A 585 16.48 3.46 25.26
CA PRO A 585 16.05 2.35 24.41
C PRO A 585 15.59 2.86 23.04
N VAL A 586 16.19 2.37 21.96
CA VAL A 586 15.79 2.71 20.59
C VAL A 586 15.93 1.49 19.68
N THR A 587 14.96 1.29 18.80
CA THR A 587 14.96 0.15 17.87
C THR A 587 15.77 0.48 16.61
N VAL A 588 16.30 -0.55 15.94
CA VAL A 588 17.07 -0.39 14.69
C VAL A 588 16.30 0.35 13.61
N PRO A 589 15.01 0.06 13.33
CA PRO A 589 14.23 0.83 12.36
C PRO A 589 14.17 2.33 12.69
N VAL A 590 14.12 2.68 13.98
CA VAL A 590 14.13 4.09 14.41
C VAL A 590 15.49 4.73 14.14
N ILE A 591 16.61 4.02 14.36
CA ILE A 591 17.95 4.50 14.01
C ILE A 591 18.10 4.67 12.49
N LEU A 592 17.68 3.67 11.70
CA LEU A 592 17.79 3.70 10.23
C LEU A 592 16.90 4.78 9.61
N ALA A 593 15.73 5.05 10.21
CA ALA A 593 14.83 6.12 9.81
C ALA A 593 15.27 7.52 10.33
N SER A 594 16.11 7.56 11.36
CA SER A 594 16.64 8.79 11.94
C SER A 594 18.03 9.04 11.38
N GLN A 595 18.05 9.70 10.22
CA GLN A 595 19.26 9.79 9.41
C GLN A 595 20.42 10.54 10.10
N THR A 596 20.19 11.36 11.12
CA THR A 596 21.23 12.16 11.79
C THR A 596 21.17 12.07 13.32
N VAL A 597 22.25 12.48 14.01
CA VAL A 597 22.30 12.55 15.49
C VAL A 597 21.14 13.40 16.02
N LYS A 598 20.85 14.54 15.39
CA LYS A 598 19.70 15.41 15.72
C LYS A 598 18.36 14.69 15.57
N ALA A 599 18.15 14.00 14.45
CA ALA A 599 16.90 13.29 14.20
C ALA A 599 16.69 12.16 15.23
N LEU A 600 17.75 11.44 15.57
CA LEU A 600 17.72 10.35 16.54
C LEU A 600 17.53 10.88 17.96
N ALA A 601 18.24 11.93 18.34
CA ALA A 601 18.08 12.60 19.62
C ALA A 601 16.68 13.17 19.80
N ARG A 602 16.10 13.75 18.75
CA ARG A 602 14.71 14.21 18.76
C ARG A 602 13.75 13.06 19.04
N ARG A 603 13.87 11.94 18.31
CA ARG A 603 13.01 10.77 18.54
C ARG A 603 13.19 10.13 19.91
N ILE A 604 14.42 10.08 20.43
CA ILE A 604 14.69 9.57 21.78
C ILE A 604 14.21 10.56 22.85
N ALA A 605 14.30 11.88 22.63
CA ALA A 605 13.76 12.89 23.53
C ALA A 605 12.22 12.88 23.55
N GLU A 606 11.59 12.69 22.40
CA GLU A 606 10.14 12.46 22.26
C GLU A 606 9.70 11.18 23.00
N GLN A 607 10.58 10.18 23.11
CA GLN A 607 10.35 8.98 23.93
C GLN A 607 10.65 9.19 25.44
N LYS A 608 11.68 9.98 25.80
CA LYS A 608 12.10 10.26 27.19
C LYS A 608 11.32 11.38 27.90
N GLY A 609 10.61 12.25 27.18
CA GLY A 609 9.71 13.24 27.76
C GLY A 609 8.50 12.65 28.49
N LYS A 610 8.32 11.32 28.43
CA LYS A 610 7.32 10.58 29.18
C LYS A 610 7.65 10.55 30.67
N ASP A 611 7.26 11.61 31.38
CA ASP A 611 7.29 11.71 32.85
C ASP A 611 6.72 10.43 33.49
N THR A 612 7.52 9.81 34.37
CA THR A 612 7.24 8.57 35.10
C THR A 612 6.56 8.83 36.44
N ALA A 613 5.42 9.50 36.43
CA ALA A 613 4.45 9.36 37.52
C ALA A 613 3.37 8.39 37.04
N PRO A 614 3.13 7.24 37.73
CA PRO A 614 2.00 6.40 37.38
C PRO A 614 0.72 7.24 37.48
N PRO A 615 -0.07 7.36 36.40
CA PRO A 615 -1.31 8.11 36.45
C PRO A 615 -2.23 7.45 37.48
N ASP A 616 -2.95 8.28 38.23
CA ASP A 616 -4.08 7.77 39.00
C ASP A 616 -5.08 7.15 38.01
N LEU A 617 -5.22 5.82 38.09
CA LEU A 617 -6.09 5.05 37.20
C LEU A 617 -7.55 5.10 37.64
N SER A 618 -7.86 5.76 38.76
CA SER A 618 -9.21 5.87 39.32
C SER A 618 -9.90 7.19 38.94
N GLU A 619 -9.16 8.28 38.76
CA GLU A 619 -9.68 9.60 38.39
C GLU A 619 -8.64 10.46 37.67
N GLY A 620 -9.09 11.30 36.72
CA GLY A 620 -8.21 12.24 36.00
C GLY A 620 -8.97 13.34 35.26
N PRO A 621 -8.28 14.37 34.73
CA PRO A 621 -8.92 15.38 33.90
C PRO A 621 -9.42 14.78 32.57
N ALA A 622 -10.58 15.24 32.10
CA ALA A 622 -11.07 14.88 30.78
C ALA A 622 -10.14 15.45 29.69
N THR A 623 -10.03 14.72 28.57
CA THR A 623 -9.41 15.28 27.35
C THR A 623 -10.30 16.35 26.74
N ALA A 624 -9.75 17.22 25.90
CA ALA A 624 -10.48 18.27 25.21
C ALA A 624 -11.67 17.69 24.39
N GLY A 625 -11.49 16.54 23.73
CA GLY A 625 -12.59 15.86 23.04
C GLY A 625 -13.69 15.32 23.98
N GLN A 626 -13.32 14.88 25.17
CA GLN A 626 -14.30 14.44 26.19
C GLN A 626 -15.05 15.61 26.82
N GLU A 627 -14.40 16.76 27.01
CA GLU A 627 -15.05 18.00 27.44
C GLU A 627 -16.14 18.42 26.46
N ASP A 628 -15.90 18.32 25.15
CA ASP A 628 -16.90 18.66 24.13
C ASP A 628 -18.16 17.79 24.23
N PHE A 629 -18.02 16.48 24.47
CA PHE A 629 -19.17 15.60 24.71
C PHE A 629 -19.95 16.01 25.96
N TRP A 630 -19.24 16.38 27.03
CA TRP A 630 -19.87 16.86 28.26
C TRP A 630 -20.64 18.18 28.05
N VAL A 631 -20.03 19.13 27.34
CA VAL A 631 -20.64 20.41 27.00
C VAL A 631 -21.84 20.20 26.08
N ALA A 632 -21.73 19.37 25.05
CA ALA A 632 -22.83 19.02 24.15
C ALA A 632 -24.03 18.43 24.91
N ALA A 633 -23.78 17.51 25.84
CA ALA A 633 -24.83 16.93 26.68
C ALA A 633 -25.49 17.99 27.60
N LYS A 634 -24.70 18.91 28.17
CA LYS A 634 -25.20 20.02 29.01
C LYS A 634 -26.04 21.03 28.22
N LEU A 635 -25.69 21.27 26.96
CA LEU A 635 -26.41 22.16 26.05
C LEU A 635 -27.67 21.51 25.45
N GLY A 636 -27.93 20.23 25.76
CA GLY A 636 -29.12 19.52 25.30
C GLY A 636 -29.06 19.15 23.82
N PHE A 637 -27.86 19.02 23.23
CA PHE A 637 -27.73 18.46 21.89
C PHE A 637 -28.17 16.99 21.85
N ALA A 638 -28.62 16.54 20.67
CA ALA A 638 -29.15 15.20 20.50
C ALA A 638 -28.13 14.13 20.90
N ALA A 639 -28.39 13.42 22.01
CA ALA A 639 -27.47 12.47 22.62
C ALA A 639 -27.10 11.31 21.68
N ALA A 640 -28.04 10.87 20.84
CA ALA A 640 -27.86 9.74 19.93
C ALA A 640 -26.76 9.97 18.87
N GLY A 641 -26.45 11.23 18.50
CA GLY A 641 -25.33 11.56 17.62
C GLY A 641 -23.94 11.35 18.24
N SER A 642 -23.87 11.08 19.56
CA SER A 642 -22.66 10.75 20.30
C SER A 642 -22.57 9.26 20.67
N HIS A 643 -23.47 8.42 20.14
CA HIS A 643 -23.48 6.98 20.39
C HIS A 643 -22.85 6.21 19.22
N VAL A 644 -21.97 5.27 19.54
CA VAL A 644 -21.43 4.27 18.61
C VAL A 644 -22.32 3.03 18.68
N VAL A 645 -23.10 2.79 17.63
CA VAL A 645 -24.08 1.70 17.55
C VAL A 645 -23.60 0.61 16.60
N ARG A 646 -23.67 -0.65 17.04
CA ARG A 646 -23.41 -1.84 16.23
C ARG A 646 -24.57 -2.81 16.36
N VAL A 647 -25.02 -3.33 15.21
CA VAL A 647 -26.00 -4.42 15.12
C VAL A 647 -25.37 -5.50 14.27
N LEU A 648 -25.18 -6.67 14.86
CA LEU A 648 -24.40 -7.77 14.31
C LEU A 648 -25.27 -9.02 14.22
N SER A 649 -25.32 -9.64 13.04
CA SER A 649 -25.89 -10.97 12.86
C SER A 649 -24.93 -12.00 13.45
N VAL A 650 -25.48 -12.88 14.30
CA VAL A 650 -24.75 -14.02 14.88
C VAL A 650 -25.00 -15.24 14.00
N ARG A 651 -23.94 -15.81 13.43
CA ARG A 651 -24.00 -17.02 12.59
C ARG A 651 -23.15 -18.13 13.18
N GLY A 652 -23.51 -19.38 12.89
CA GLY A 652 -22.85 -20.56 13.45
C GLY A 652 -23.54 -21.05 14.73
N PRO A 653 -22.84 -21.78 15.61
CA PRO A 653 -23.41 -22.32 16.85
C PRO A 653 -23.64 -21.19 17.87
N VAL A 654 -24.83 -20.57 17.84
CA VAL A 654 -25.22 -19.46 18.72
C VAL A 654 -25.17 -19.91 20.18
N PRO A 655 -24.30 -19.33 21.03
CA PRO A 655 -24.24 -19.70 22.45
C PRO A 655 -25.51 -19.29 23.21
N GLU A 656 -25.80 -19.98 24.31
CA GLU A 656 -26.92 -19.64 25.21
C GLU A 656 -26.82 -18.20 25.72
N ALA A 657 -27.98 -17.56 25.89
CA ALA A 657 -28.04 -16.12 26.18
C ALA A 657 -27.34 -15.70 27.50
N GLU A 658 -27.27 -16.59 28.49
CA GLU A 658 -26.53 -16.32 29.74
C GLU A 658 -25.02 -16.27 29.53
N ARG A 659 -24.47 -16.99 28.54
CA ARG A 659 -23.04 -16.89 28.18
C ARG A 659 -22.70 -15.51 27.61
N TRP A 660 -23.64 -14.91 26.87
CA TRP A 660 -23.49 -13.54 26.37
C TRP A 660 -23.54 -12.50 27.49
N ARG A 661 -24.46 -12.66 28.44
CA ARG A 661 -24.52 -11.82 29.64
C ARG A 661 -23.20 -11.90 30.42
N ALA A 662 -22.66 -13.11 30.61
CA ALA A 662 -21.38 -13.32 31.29
C ALA A 662 -20.20 -12.71 30.51
N ALA A 663 -20.15 -12.88 29.19
CA ALA A 663 -19.13 -12.27 28.34
C ALA A 663 -19.17 -10.74 28.41
N TRP A 664 -20.37 -10.13 28.41
CA TRP A 664 -20.54 -8.68 28.58
C TRP A 664 -20.04 -8.20 29.95
N ALA A 665 -20.38 -8.91 31.02
CA ALA A 665 -19.90 -8.58 32.36
C ALA A 665 -18.36 -8.64 32.47
N ALA A 666 -17.75 -9.70 31.93
CA ALA A 666 -16.29 -9.84 31.87
C ALA A 666 -15.63 -8.73 31.03
N LEU A 667 -16.29 -8.27 29.97
CA LEU A 667 -15.81 -7.16 29.14
C LEU A 667 -15.83 -5.83 29.90
N LEU A 668 -16.90 -5.53 30.65
CA LEU A 668 -16.96 -4.35 31.53
C LEU A 668 -15.90 -4.40 32.64
N GLU A 669 -15.62 -5.58 33.20
CA GLU A 669 -14.54 -5.76 34.17
C GLU A 669 -13.17 -5.47 33.54
N ARG A 670 -12.91 -6.10 32.39
CA ARG A 670 -11.68 -6.01 31.60
C ARG A 670 -11.35 -4.58 31.17
N HIS A 671 -12.33 -3.80 30.72
CA HIS A 671 -12.13 -2.49 30.10
C HIS A 671 -12.59 -1.33 31.00
N PRO A 672 -11.67 -0.65 31.71
CA PRO A 672 -12.00 0.44 32.62
C PRO A 672 -12.79 1.59 31.97
N ALA A 673 -12.53 1.87 30.69
CA ALA A 673 -13.19 2.95 29.95
C ALA A 673 -14.73 2.80 29.89
N LEU A 674 -15.25 1.57 29.78
CA LEU A 674 -16.69 1.34 29.67
C LEU A 674 -17.44 1.62 30.98
N ARG A 675 -16.71 1.62 32.10
CA ARG A 675 -17.19 1.91 33.46
C ARG A 675 -16.63 3.22 34.01
N THR A 676 -16.31 4.13 33.09
CA THR A 676 -15.92 5.52 33.40
C THR A 676 -17.14 6.43 33.35
N ALA A 677 -17.23 7.38 34.28
CA ALA A 677 -18.20 8.47 34.30
C ALA A 677 -17.48 9.84 34.40
N PHE A 678 -18.17 10.92 34.09
CA PHE A 678 -17.65 12.29 34.06
C PHE A 678 -18.35 13.18 35.10
N HIS A 679 -17.62 14.14 35.66
CA HIS A 679 -18.16 15.12 36.59
C HIS A 679 -17.37 16.43 36.51
N ALA A 680 -17.96 17.54 36.96
CA ALA A 680 -17.22 18.79 37.11
C ALA A 680 -16.61 18.88 38.51
N ASP A 681 -15.36 19.32 38.61
CA ASP A 681 -14.72 19.65 39.89
C ASP A 681 -15.21 21.00 40.46
N ALA A 682 -14.67 21.40 41.61
CA ALA A 682 -15.05 22.64 42.28
C ALA A 682 -14.73 23.90 41.45
N GLU A 683 -13.77 23.81 40.53
CA GLU A 683 -13.37 24.87 39.60
C GLU A 683 -14.14 24.81 38.27
N GLY A 684 -15.06 23.85 38.11
CA GLY A 684 -15.87 23.67 36.91
C GLY A 684 -15.18 22.92 35.78
N ARG A 685 -14.00 22.32 36.00
CA ARG A 685 -13.28 21.51 35.01
C ARG A 685 -13.84 20.09 34.97
N VAL A 686 -13.91 19.50 33.78
CA VAL A 686 -14.47 18.15 33.62
C VAL A 686 -13.40 17.11 33.98
N ARG A 687 -13.77 16.14 34.81
CA ARG A 687 -12.93 15.04 35.25
C ARG A 687 -13.64 13.72 35.00
N TRP A 688 -12.89 12.71 34.59
CA TRP A 688 -13.38 11.34 34.51
C TRP A 688 -13.06 10.59 35.79
N ARG A 689 -13.89 9.60 36.13
CA ARG A 689 -13.72 8.69 37.26
C ARG A 689 -14.19 7.30 36.87
N THR A 690 -13.37 6.32 37.19
CA THR A 690 -13.63 4.91 36.88
C THR A 690 -14.17 4.20 38.12
N VAL A 691 -15.36 3.61 38.02
CA VAL A 691 -15.97 2.87 39.14
C VAL A 691 -15.57 1.39 39.11
N PRO A 692 -15.40 0.72 40.27
CA PRO A 692 -15.14 -0.72 40.29
C PRO A 692 -16.34 -1.51 39.74
N VAL A 693 -16.09 -2.68 39.16
CA VAL A 693 -17.14 -3.52 38.55
C VAL A 693 -18.25 -3.88 39.55
N THR A 694 -17.90 -4.05 40.83
CA THR A 694 -18.84 -4.35 41.91
C THR A 694 -19.82 -3.21 42.23
N ALA A 695 -19.55 -1.99 41.76
CA ALA A 695 -20.43 -0.85 41.91
C ALA A 695 -21.43 -0.69 40.74
N LEU A 696 -21.31 -1.51 39.69
CA LEU A 696 -22.25 -1.52 38.57
C LEU A 696 -23.54 -2.25 38.95
N PRO A 697 -24.70 -1.86 38.38
CA PRO A 697 -25.95 -2.58 38.62
C PRO A 697 -25.87 -4.03 38.08
N PRO A 698 -26.61 -5.01 38.65
CA PRO A 698 -26.52 -6.43 38.27
C PRO A 698 -26.79 -6.73 36.79
N SER A 699 -27.63 -5.93 36.13
CA SER A 699 -27.88 -6.06 34.69
C SER A 699 -26.81 -5.40 33.82
N ALA A 700 -25.99 -4.50 34.38
CA ALA A 700 -24.89 -3.75 33.75
C ALA A 700 -25.13 -3.34 32.27
N GLY A 701 -26.36 -2.95 31.96
CA GLY A 701 -26.75 -2.53 30.61
C GLY A 701 -26.92 -3.66 29.58
N PHE A 702 -27.17 -4.91 30.00
CA PHE A 702 -27.41 -6.04 29.10
C PHE A 702 -28.88 -6.49 29.06
N SER A 703 -29.52 -6.43 27.89
CA SER A 703 -30.89 -6.93 27.67
C SER A 703 -30.94 -8.19 26.81
N ILE A 704 -32.02 -8.97 26.97
CA ILE A 704 -32.33 -10.09 26.09
C ILE A 704 -33.80 -9.91 25.70
N ASP A 705 -34.01 -9.56 24.44
CA ASP A 705 -35.32 -9.22 23.89
C ASP A 705 -35.72 -10.25 22.82
N ARG A 706 -37.03 -10.45 22.68
CA ARG A 706 -37.63 -11.34 21.68
C ARG A 706 -38.68 -10.60 20.89
N CYS A 707 -38.71 -10.79 19.58
CA CYS A 707 -39.72 -10.20 18.71
C CYS A 707 -40.09 -11.16 17.58
N HIS A 708 -41.22 -10.91 16.93
CA HIS A 708 -41.68 -11.79 15.87
C HIS A 708 -41.00 -11.47 14.53
N VAL A 709 -40.83 -10.18 14.21
CA VAL A 709 -40.34 -9.69 12.91
C VAL A 709 -39.16 -8.72 13.02
N PRO A 710 -38.29 -8.59 11.99
CA PRO A 710 -37.15 -7.66 12.00
C PRO A 710 -37.51 -6.18 12.22
N GLU A 711 -38.71 -5.76 11.87
CA GLU A 711 -39.21 -4.40 12.07
C GLU A 711 -39.39 -4.07 13.55
N GLU A 712 -39.88 -5.03 14.36
CA GLU A 712 -39.99 -4.89 15.81
C GLU A 712 -38.60 -4.87 16.47
N ALA A 713 -37.68 -5.73 16.00
CA ALA A 713 -36.28 -5.71 16.42
C ALA A 713 -35.64 -4.33 16.21
N ARG A 714 -35.91 -3.72 15.05
CA ARG A 714 -35.43 -2.37 14.73
C ARG A 714 -35.94 -1.35 15.73
N GLU A 715 -37.24 -1.36 16.04
CA GLU A 715 -37.84 -0.38 16.96
C GLU A 715 -37.29 -0.49 18.38
N LEU A 716 -37.12 -1.72 18.87
CA LEU A 716 -36.51 -1.98 20.18
C LEU A 716 -35.05 -1.52 20.22
N ILE A 717 -34.24 -1.92 19.23
CA ILE A 717 -32.82 -1.52 19.17
C ILE A 717 -32.68 0.00 19.00
N ALA A 718 -33.53 0.64 18.19
CA ALA A 718 -33.56 2.09 18.05
C ALA A 718 -33.89 2.78 19.39
N GLY A 719 -34.87 2.26 20.15
CA GLY A 719 -35.18 2.76 21.49
C GLY A 719 -33.97 2.72 22.44
N TYR A 720 -33.19 1.64 22.41
CA TYR A 720 -31.94 1.56 23.18
C TYR A 720 -30.87 2.52 22.67
N ALA A 721 -30.73 2.67 21.35
CA ALA A 721 -29.76 3.57 20.73
C ALA A 721 -30.07 5.05 20.97
N GLU A 722 -31.35 5.44 21.04
CA GLU A 722 -31.78 6.83 21.22
C GLU A 722 -31.81 7.26 22.69
N THR A 723 -31.95 6.32 23.62
CA THR A 723 -31.98 6.60 25.05
C THR A 723 -30.68 7.29 25.49
N PRO A 724 -30.67 8.53 26.01
CA PRO A 724 -29.44 9.23 26.38
C PRO A 724 -28.65 8.52 27.48
N PHE A 725 -27.31 8.56 27.41
CA PHE A 725 -26.47 8.23 28.56
C PHE A 725 -26.35 9.43 29.51
N ALA A 726 -26.55 9.20 30.81
CA ALA A 726 -26.14 10.16 31.81
C ALA A 726 -24.62 10.08 31.95
N LEU A 727 -23.87 11.04 31.41
CA LEU A 727 -22.40 11.04 31.49
C LEU A 727 -21.85 10.97 32.92
N THR A 728 -22.66 11.35 33.91
CA THR A 728 -22.35 11.27 35.34
C THR A 728 -22.48 9.87 35.95
N GLN A 729 -22.96 8.88 35.20
CA GLN A 729 -23.27 7.54 35.69
C GLN A 729 -22.65 6.48 34.79
N ALA A 730 -21.80 5.62 35.37
CA ALA A 730 -21.26 4.44 34.70
C ALA A 730 -22.25 3.25 34.80
N PRO A 731 -22.25 2.32 33.83
CA PRO A 731 -21.39 2.27 32.65
C PRO A 731 -21.93 3.13 31.49
N LEU A 732 -21.02 3.68 30.66
CA LEU A 732 -21.37 4.39 29.43
C LEU A 732 -21.42 3.43 28.23
N ALA A 733 -21.99 2.25 28.48
CA ALA A 733 -22.06 1.13 27.57
C ALA A 733 -23.32 0.30 27.88
N ARG A 734 -23.97 -0.21 26.84
CA ARG A 734 -25.08 -1.18 26.93
C ARG A 734 -25.06 -2.09 25.72
N ALA A 735 -25.61 -3.28 25.86
CA ALA A 735 -25.68 -4.29 24.81
C ALA A 735 -26.91 -5.17 24.99
N GLY A 736 -27.18 -6.02 24.01
CA GLY A 736 -28.20 -7.02 24.16
C GLY A 736 -28.24 -8.04 23.04
N LEU A 737 -29.01 -9.08 23.29
CA LEU A 737 -29.41 -10.05 22.26
C LEU A 737 -30.84 -9.77 21.83
N MET A 738 -31.05 -9.81 20.51
CA MET A 738 -32.37 -9.79 19.90
C MET A 738 -32.61 -11.12 19.20
N LEU A 739 -33.63 -11.85 19.65
CA LEU A 739 -34.06 -13.11 19.05
C LEU A 739 -35.29 -12.85 18.18
N ILE A 740 -35.15 -13.02 16.87
CA ILE A 740 -36.21 -12.79 15.89
C ILE A 740 -36.78 -14.15 15.49
N GLU A 741 -38.06 -14.37 15.81
CA GLU A 741 -38.72 -15.66 15.56
C GLU A 741 -38.89 -15.94 14.07
N SER A 742 -39.32 -14.95 13.29
CA SER A 742 -39.37 -15.08 11.84
C SER A 742 -37.94 -15.15 11.27
N GLY A 743 -37.64 -16.26 10.62
CA GLY A 743 -36.30 -16.52 10.06
C GLY A 743 -35.27 -17.07 11.04
N ASN A 744 -35.63 -17.29 12.32
CA ASN A 744 -34.74 -17.85 13.35
C ASN A 744 -33.38 -17.10 13.43
N GLU A 745 -33.43 -15.76 13.41
CA GLU A 745 -32.26 -14.88 13.38
C GLU A 745 -31.92 -14.42 14.80
N THR A 746 -30.63 -14.48 15.17
CA THR A 746 -30.12 -13.89 16.41
C THR A 746 -29.22 -12.71 16.09
N LEU A 747 -29.48 -11.57 16.72
CA LEU A 747 -28.64 -10.38 16.61
C LEU A 747 -27.99 -10.08 17.95
N PHE A 748 -26.71 -9.73 17.91
CA PHE A 748 -26.02 -9.07 19.01
C PHE A 748 -25.87 -7.60 18.69
N TRP A 749 -26.32 -6.74 19.58
CA TRP A 749 -26.21 -5.29 19.41
C TRP A 749 -25.52 -4.65 20.62
N PHE A 750 -24.83 -3.55 20.38
CA PHE A 750 -24.28 -2.72 21.45
C PHE A 750 -24.29 -1.24 21.11
N VAL A 751 -24.40 -0.42 22.15
CA VAL A 751 -24.43 1.04 22.10
C VAL A 751 -23.41 1.55 23.13
N LEU A 752 -22.40 2.26 22.66
CA LEU A 752 -21.31 2.80 23.47
C LEU A 752 -21.29 4.32 23.34
N HIS A 753 -20.96 5.06 24.40
CA HIS A 753 -20.82 6.51 24.29
C HIS A 753 -19.44 6.90 23.73
N HIS A 754 -19.38 7.76 22.71
CA HIS A 754 -18.15 8.11 21.99
C HIS A 754 -17.10 8.82 22.85
N ALA A 755 -17.48 9.38 24.01
CA ALA A 755 -16.56 9.91 25.03
C ALA A 755 -15.63 8.84 25.65
N VAL A 756 -15.98 7.55 25.57
CA VAL A 756 -15.18 6.45 26.12
C VAL A 756 -14.70 5.44 25.09
N VAL A 757 -15.10 5.59 23.82
CA VAL A 757 -14.72 4.69 22.72
C VAL A 757 -14.48 5.44 21.42
N ASP A 758 -13.70 4.84 20.52
CA ASP A 758 -13.61 5.20 19.11
C ASP A 758 -13.92 3.99 18.20
N GLY A 759 -13.80 4.15 16.87
CA GLY A 759 -14.09 3.09 15.90
C GLY A 759 -13.24 1.82 16.09
N GLN A 760 -11.95 1.98 16.41
CA GLN A 760 -11.05 0.86 16.71
C GLN A 760 -11.41 0.19 18.04
N SER A 761 -11.79 0.97 19.06
CA SER A 761 -12.24 0.44 20.35
C SER A 761 -13.53 -0.36 20.20
N ALA A 762 -14.47 0.06 19.34
CA ALA A 762 -15.67 -0.72 19.03
C ALA A 762 -15.33 -2.06 18.34
N ARG A 763 -14.27 -2.10 17.53
CA ARG A 763 -13.74 -3.34 16.96
C ARG A 763 -13.14 -4.25 18.05
N THR A 764 -12.34 -3.69 18.95
CA THR A 764 -11.75 -4.42 20.09
C THR A 764 -12.84 -5.03 20.97
N VAL A 765 -13.89 -4.26 21.29
CA VAL A 765 -15.07 -4.76 22.04
C VAL A 765 -15.72 -5.95 21.31
N GLN A 766 -15.87 -5.87 19.99
CA GLN A 766 -16.45 -6.95 19.20
C GLN A 766 -15.59 -8.22 19.18
N GLU A 767 -14.27 -8.09 19.06
CA GLU A 767 -13.31 -9.21 19.11
C GLU A 767 -13.27 -9.86 20.49
N ASP A 768 -13.22 -9.05 21.55
CA ASP A 768 -13.18 -9.54 22.92
C ASP A 768 -14.47 -10.27 23.31
N VAL A 769 -15.65 -9.78 22.89
CA VAL A 769 -16.90 -10.54 23.08
C VAL A 769 -16.81 -11.90 22.38
N LEU A 770 -16.35 -11.97 21.14
CA LEU A 770 -16.23 -13.24 20.42
C LEU A 770 -15.26 -14.19 21.14
N ALA A 771 -14.09 -13.71 21.57
CA ALA A 771 -13.11 -14.53 22.28
C ALA A 771 -13.66 -15.07 23.61
N LEU A 772 -14.38 -14.24 24.37
CA LEU A 772 -15.03 -14.65 25.63
C LEU A 772 -16.14 -15.68 25.39
N LEU A 773 -16.92 -15.54 24.31
CA LEU A 773 -17.92 -16.52 23.89
C LEU A 773 -17.31 -17.85 23.43
N LEU A 774 -16.06 -17.87 23.02
CA LEU A 774 -15.33 -19.09 22.70
C LEU A 774 -14.61 -19.69 23.93
N GLY A 775 -14.57 -18.96 25.04
CA GLY A 775 -13.91 -19.39 26.28
C GLY A 775 -12.41 -19.14 26.28
N HIS A 776 -11.92 -18.24 25.41
CA HIS A 776 -10.50 -17.87 25.40
C HIS A 776 -10.21 -16.89 26.55
N PRO A 777 -9.15 -17.13 27.35
CA PRO A 777 -8.74 -16.20 28.38
C PRO A 777 -8.15 -14.93 27.74
N LEU A 778 -8.52 -13.76 28.27
CA LEU A 778 -8.02 -12.47 27.79
C LEU A 778 -7.13 -11.79 28.86
N PRO A 779 -5.92 -11.33 28.52
CA PRO A 779 -4.98 -10.70 29.48
C PRO A 779 -5.39 -9.26 29.83
N PRO A 780 -5.18 -8.73 31.05
CA PRO A 780 -5.68 -7.41 31.46
C PRO A 780 -5.45 -6.29 30.44
N ALA A 781 -6.46 -5.47 30.17
CA ALA A 781 -6.39 -4.40 29.18
C ALA A 781 -5.87 -3.07 29.79
N PRO A 782 -5.10 -2.25 29.04
CA PRO A 782 -4.69 -0.93 29.50
C PRO A 782 -5.87 0.03 29.67
N HIS A 783 -5.75 1.00 30.60
CA HIS A 783 -6.79 2.00 30.82
C HIS A 783 -6.75 3.10 29.75
N GLY A 784 -7.51 2.93 28.67
CA GLY A 784 -7.41 3.82 27.51
C GLY A 784 -7.70 5.30 27.79
N ILE A 785 -8.69 5.62 28.63
CA ILE A 785 -8.98 7.01 29.02
C ILE A 785 -7.81 7.68 29.74
N ALA A 786 -7.21 7.01 30.73
CA ALA A 786 -6.06 7.53 31.45
C ALA A 786 -4.85 7.75 30.52
N LEU A 787 -4.64 6.86 29.55
CA LEU A 787 -3.59 6.99 28.54
C LEU A 787 -3.84 8.20 27.63
N ALA A 788 -5.05 8.36 27.11
CA ALA A 788 -5.43 9.51 26.27
C ALA A 788 -5.27 10.84 27.03
N THR A 789 -5.77 10.93 28.27
CA THR A 789 -5.61 12.09 29.14
C THR A 789 -4.14 12.43 29.36
N ARG A 790 -3.31 11.44 29.70
CA ARG A 790 -1.89 11.65 29.96
C ARG A 790 -1.19 12.22 28.72
N ASP A 791 -1.45 11.63 27.56
CA ASP A 791 -0.73 11.96 26.34
C ASP A 791 -1.15 13.33 25.79
N GLU A 792 -2.45 13.66 25.85
CA GLU A 792 -2.92 15.00 25.51
C GLU A 792 -2.36 16.06 26.48
N ALA A 793 -2.45 15.83 27.79
CA ALA A 793 -1.91 16.77 28.79
C ALA A 793 -0.38 16.93 28.69
N HIS A 794 0.33 15.89 28.26
CA HIS A 794 1.75 15.96 27.96
C HIS A 794 2.01 16.81 26.71
N HIS A 795 1.30 16.55 25.61
CA HIS A 795 1.43 17.32 24.38
C HIS A 795 1.14 18.81 24.61
N LEU A 796 0.02 19.14 25.26
CA LEU A 796 -0.40 20.51 25.53
C LEU A 796 0.57 21.32 26.42
N ARG A 797 1.39 20.65 27.24
CA ARG A 797 2.45 21.30 28.04
C ARG A 797 3.78 21.41 27.30
N SER A 798 3.93 20.75 26.15
CA SER A 798 5.16 20.73 25.38
C SER A 798 5.30 21.95 24.47
N ASN A 799 6.53 22.23 24.03
CA ASN A 799 6.78 23.20 22.96
C ASN A 799 6.15 22.77 21.61
N GLY A 800 5.87 21.47 21.43
CA GLY A 800 5.19 20.94 20.25
C GLY A 800 3.78 21.52 20.10
N ALA A 801 3.00 21.65 21.19
CA ALA A 801 1.67 22.23 21.11
C ALA A 801 1.67 23.70 20.67
N ALA A 802 2.69 24.48 21.06
CA ALA A 802 2.85 25.86 20.59
C ALA A 802 3.18 25.90 19.08
N GLN A 803 4.00 24.96 18.60
CA GLN A 803 4.33 24.83 17.18
C GLN A 803 3.12 24.39 16.36
N ASP A 804 2.40 23.37 16.80
CA ASP A 804 1.18 22.89 16.14
C ASP A 804 0.12 24.00 16.09
N ARG A 805 -0.04 24.75 17.18
CA ARG A 805 -0.95 25.89 17.22
C ARG A 805 -0.53 27.00 16.25
N ALA A 806 0.75 27.33 16.20
CA ALA A 806 1.27 28.31 15.25
C ALA A 806 1.07 27.85 13.79
N PHE A 807 1.32 26.56 13.52
CA PHE A 807 1.08 25.94 12.22
C PHE A 807 -0.40 26.05 11.82
N TRP A 808 -1.32 25.59 12.66
CA TRP A 808 -2.76 25.62 12.35
C TRP A 808 -3.28 27.04 12.18
N ASN A 809 -2.84 27.98 13.02
CA ASN A 809 -3.20 29.39 12.86
C ASN A 809 -2.71 29.94 11.52
N ALA A 810 -1.42 29.75 11.20
CA ALA A 810 -0.85 30.20 9.94
C ALA A 810 -1.56 29.56 8.74
N LYS A 811 -1.77 28.24 8.77
CA LYS A 811 -2.36 27.49 7.66
C LYS A 811 -3.83 27.90 7.41
N LEU A 812 -4.66 27.96 8.45
CA LEU A 812 -6.06 28.39 8.31
C LEU A 812 -6.18 29.84 7.84
N ASP A 813 -5.26 30.71 8.24
CA ASP A 813 -5.25 32.12 7.83
C ASP A 813 -4.83 32.30 6.36
N THR A 814 -4.24 31.29 5.70
CA THR A 814 -3.96 31.33 4.25
C THR A 814 -5.19 31.06 3.38
N LEU A 815 -6.27 30.52 3.94
CA LEU A 815 -7.45 30.17 3.17
C LEU A 815 -8.31 31.39 2.85
N PRO A 816 -8.87 31.46 1.63
CA PRO A 816 -9.75 32.55 1.26
C PRO A 816 -11.13 32.38 1.92
N PRO A 817 -11.91 33.46 2.11
CA PRO A 817 -13.20 33.42 2.81
C PRO A 817 -14.17 32.35 2.29
N GLU A 818 -14.20 32.12 0.97
CA GLU A 818 -15.06 31.13 0.32
C GLU A 818 -14.81 29.69 0.79
N ALA A 819 -13.61 29.37 1.30
CA ALA A 819 -13.32 28.05 1.85
C ALA A 819 -14.20 27.74 3.08
N PHE A 820 -14.65 28.77 3.79
CA PHE A 820 -15.44 28.68 5.01
C PHE A 820 -16.93 28.90 4.79
N GLU A 821 -17.40 29.23 3.59
CA GLU A 821 -18.82 29.46 3.32
C GLU A 821 -19.67 28.20 3.53
N GLU A 822 -20.99 28.34 3.52
CA GLU A 822 -21.94 27.23 3.61
C GLU A 822 -22.10 26.53 2.25
N PHE A 823 -22.11 25.19 2.23
CA PHE A 823 -22.36 24.48 0.98
C PHE A 823 -23.81 24.72 0.55
N PRO A 824 -24.16 24.55 -0.74
CA PRO A 824 -25.55 24.56 -1.15
C PRO A 824 -26.33 23.55 -0.31
N LEU A 825 -27.35 24.02 0.40
CA LEU A 825 -28.23 23.22 1.24
C LEU A 825 -29.58 23.06 0.54
N ASP A 826 -30.26 21.94 0.79
CA ASP A 826 -31.64 21.76 0.33
C ASP A 826 -32.62 22.56 1.22
N GLN A 827 -32.25 22.75 2.48
CA GLN A 827 -33.03 23.46 3.50
C GLN A 827 -32.12 24.39 4.31
N PRO A 828 -32.61 25.56 4.76
CA PRO A 828 -31.81 26.48 5.56
C PRO A 828 -31.39 25.83 6.88
N ARG A 829 -30.14 26.04 7.30
CA ARG A 829 -29.61 25.46 8.54
C ARG A 829 -30.40 25.95 9.76
N PRO A 830 -30.91 25.04 10.61
CA PRO A 830 -31.55 25.45 11.85
C PRO A 830 -30.51 26.01 12.83
N VAL A 831 -30.91 27.01 13.62
CA VAL A 831 -30.06 27.66 14.63
C VAL A 831 -29.61 26.66 15.70
N THR A 832 -30.47 25.69 16.01
CA THR A 832 -30.18 24.57 16.90
C THR A 832 -30.20 23.28 16.07
N PRO A 833 -29.19 22.40 16.15
CA PRO A 833 -29.21 21.11 15.47
C PRO A 833 -30.48 20.32 15.83
N GLY A 834 -31.22 19.85 14.82
CA GLY A 834 -32.60 19.34 14.96
C GLY A 834 -32.68 17.90 15.48
N GLY A 835 -31.55 17.20 15.62
CA GLY A 835 -31.48 15.86 16.19
C GLY A 835 -32.15 14.77 15.36
N ARG A 836 -32.57 15.09 14.12
CA ARG A 836 -33.24 14.16 13.21
C ARG A 836 -32.29 13.04 12.78
N SER A 837 -32.83 11.84 12.64
CA SER A 837 -32.14 10.67 12.11
C SER A 837 -32.57 10.39 10.68
N ALA A 838 -31.72 9.68 9.94
CA ALA A 838 -31.98 9.29 8.56
C ALA A 838 -31.40 7.91 8.25
N PRO A 839 -31.89 7.22 7.22
CA PRO A 839 -31.29 5.96 6.80
C PRO A 839 -29.81 6.15 6.40
N PRO A 840 -28.88 5.36 6.96
CA PRO A 840 -27.49 5.39 6.52
C PRO A 840 -27.40 4.85 5.09
N LEU A 841 -26.57 5.49 4.27
CA LEU A 841 -26.37 5.09 2.88
C LEU A 841 -25.06 4.32 2.74
N ALA A 842 -25.00 3.37 1.81
CA ALA A 842 -23.76 2.71 1.44
C ALA A 842 -23.77 2.26 -0.02
N GLU A 843 -22.57 2.20 -0.58
CA GLU A 843 -22.24 1.74 -1.93
C GLU A 843 -21.06 0.76 -1.81
N ARG A 844 -21.08 -0.33 -2.58
CA ARG A 844 -19.95 -1.26 -2.65
C ARG A 844 -19.14 -1.04 -3.91
N LEU A 845 -17.83 -0.98 -3.75
CA LEU A 845 -16.86 -1.13 -4.82
C LEU A 845 -16.46 -2.60 -4.85
N ASP A 846 -16.63 -3.23 -6.02
CA ASP A 846 -16.23 -4.62 -6.21
C ASP A 846 -14.70 -4.79 -6.03
N ALA A 847 -14.27 -6.05 -5.91
CA ALA A 847 -12.87 -6.39 -5.68
C ALA A 847 -11.95 -5.88 -6.79
N ALA A 848 -12.41 -5.87 -8.06
CA ALA A 848 -11.64 -5.37 -9.19
C ALA A 848 -11.41 -3.86 -9.12
N THR A 849 -12.45 -3.08 -8.82
CA THR A 849 -12.39 -1.64 -8.62
C THR A 849 -11.48 -1.31 -7.43
N THR A 850 -11.63 -2.04 -6.32
CA THR A 850 -10.84 -1.83 -5.10
C THR A 850 -9.36 -2.14 -5.32
N ALA A 851 -9.04 -3.25 -6.00
CA ALA A 851 -7.68 -3.60 -6.37
C ALA A 851 -7.06 -2.57 -7.32
N ALA A 852 -7.80 -2.09 -8.32
CA ALA A 852 -7.33 -1.06 -9.25
C ALA A 852 -7.02 0.27 -8.54
N LEU A 853 -7.90 0.74 -7.64
CA LEU A 853 -7.66 1.94 -6.83
C LEU A 853 -6.48 1.78 -5.88
N THR A 854 -6.30 0.58 -5.30
CA THR A 854 -5.15 0.27 -4.44
C THR A 854 -3.84 0.26 -5.23
N ALA A 855 -3.83 -0.33 -6.42
CA ALA A 855 -2.68 -0.30 -7.33
C ALA A 855 -2.34 1.13 -7.76
N ILE A 856 -3.35 1.95 -8.09
CA ILE A 856 -3.18 3.38 -8.39
C ILE A 856 -2.54 4.11 -7.20
N ALA A 857 -3.07 3.93 -5.99
CA ALA A 857 -2.54 4.57 -4.79
C ALA A 857 -1.07 4.19 -4.57
N LYS A 858 -0.75 2.89 -4.68
CA LYS A 858 0.62 2.37 -4.54
C LYS A 858 1.57 2.89 -5.62
N ALA A 859 1.13 2.96 -6.88
CA ALA A 859 1.93 3.49 -7.98
C ALA A 859 2.30 4.98 -7.77
N GLN A 860 1.43 5.74 -7.11
CA GLN A 860 1.69 7.14 -6.75
C GLN A 860 2.41 7.29 -5.39
N GLY A 861 2.72 6.20 -4.69
CA GLY A 861 3.38 6.23 -3.39
C GLY A 861 2.48 6.73 -2.25
N ILE A 862 1.16 6.60 -2.38
CA ILE A 862 0.17 7.07 -1.40
C ILE A 862 -0.73 5.93 -0.89
N GLY A 863 -1.48 6.17 0.18
CA GLY A 863 -2.48 5.22 0.70
C GLY A 863 -3.84 5.36 0.01
N LEU A 864 -4.62 4.27 -0.01
CA LEU A 864 -5.99 4.26 -0.57
C LEU A 864 -6.88 5.35 0.04
N HIS A 865 -6.77 5.60 1.35
CA HIS A 865 -7.50 6.69 2.02
C HIS A 865 -7.18 8.07 1.43
N GLY A 866 -5.90 8.35 1.12
CA GLY A 866 -5.48 9.60 0.50
C GLY A 866 -6.06 9.76 -0.92
N LEU A 867 -6.11 8.68 -1.69
CA LEU A 867 -6.71 8.68 -3.02
C LEU A 867 -8.23 8.95 -2.95
N LEU A 868 -8.93 8.28 -2.04
CA LEU A 868 -10.36 8.48 -1.82
C LEU A 868 -10.68 9.89 -1.33
N LEU A 869 -9.81 10.50 -0.52
CA LEU A 869 -9.96 11.89 -0.08
C LEU A 869 -9.90 12.87 -1.26
N VAL A 870 -9.05 12.61 -2.26
CA VAL A 870 -8.94 13.42 -3.49
C VAL A 870 -10.21 13.28 -4.33
N ILE A 871 -10.70 12.05 -4.49
CA ILE A 871 -11.94 11.76 -5.24
C ILE A 871 -13.13 12.45 -4.56
N LEU A 872 -13.22 12.41 -3.23
CA LEU A 872 -14.25 13.11 -2.47
C LEU A 872 -14.10 14.64 -2.60
N ALA A 873 -12.87 15.15 -2.59
CA ALA A 873 -12.62 16.58 -2.79
C ALA A 873 -13.06 17.04 -4.18
N ALA A 874 -12.87 16.23 -5.22
CA ALA A 874 -13.36 16.52 -6.56
C ALA A 874 -14.88 16.64 -6.60
N GLU A 875 -15.59 15.67 -6.01
CA GLU A 875 -17.06 15.71 -5.94
C GLU A 875 -17.56 16.91 -5.13
N THR A 876 -16.85 17.23 -4.03
CA THR A 876 -17.16 18.39 -3.18
C THR A 876 -16.96 19.72 -3.93
N ARG A 877 -15.90 19.86 -4.72
CA ARG A 877 -15.65 21.06 -5.56
C ARG A 877 -16.75 21.23 -6.60
N ARG A 878 -17.10 20.14 -7.30
CA ARG A 878 -18.11 20.14 -8.35
C ARG A 878 -19.45 20.66 -7.85
N ARG A 879 -19.84 20.28 -6.63
CA ARG A 879 -21.12 20.69 -6.01
C ARG A 879 -21.07 22.03 -5.30
N GLY A 880 -19.95 22.35 -4.67
CA GLY A 880 -19.78 23.58 -3.90
C GLY A 880 -19.32 24.79 -4.70
N GLY A 881 -18.79 24.60 -5.91
CA GLY A 881 -18.20 25.66 -6.74
C GLY A 881 -16.91 26.26 -6.18
N ARG A 882 -16.32 25.64 -5.15
CA ARG A 882 -15.18 26.21 -4.41
C ARG A 882 -13.84 25.76 -4.99
N THR A 883 -12.91 26.70 -5.03
CA THR A 883 -11.52 26.43 -5.41
C THR A 883 -10.70 25.93 -4.23
N ALA A 884 -10.94 26.37 -2.98
CA ALA A 884 -10.27 25.82 -1.80
C ALA A 884 -11.28 25.07 -0.92
N LEU A 885 -10.87 23.91 -0.39
CA LEU A 885 -11.71 23.07 0.46
C LEU A 885 -11.04 22.74 1.78
N ILE A 886 -11.88 22.58 2.81
CA ILE A 886 -11.51 21.98 4.09
C ILE A 886 -12.35 20.72 4.24
N LEU A 887 -11.70 19.56 4.27
CA LEU A 887 -12.34 18.28 4.57
C LEU A 887 -11.84 17.77 5.92
N GLY A 888 -12.66 17.03 6.66
CA GLY A 888 -12.23 16.34 7.87
C GLY A 888 -11.65 14.96 7.57
N THR A 889 -10.65 14.54 8.34
CA THR A 889 -10.22 13.14 8.40
C THR A 889 -9.94 12.69 9.83
N GLY A 890 -10.18 11.41 10.11
CA GLY A 890 -9.93 10.82 11.42
C GLY A 890 -8.49 10.31 11.54
N VAL A 891 -7.74 10.83 12.50
CA VAL A 891 -6.39 10.37 12.84
C VAL A 891 -6.41 9.71 14.22
N SER A 892 -5.83 8.51 14.34
CA SER A 892 -5.68 7.86 15.64
C SER A 892 -4.45 8.40 16.36
N LEU A 893 -4.64 8.89 17.58
CA LEU A 893 -3.57 9.33 18.49
C LEU A 893 -3.25 8.25 19.55
N ARG A 894 -3.60 7.00 19.26
CA ARG A 894 -3.38 5.87 20.16
C ARG A 894 -1.87 5.68 20.38
N PRO A 895 -1.39 5.72 21.64
CA PRO A 895 0.03 5.54 21.90
C PRO A 895 0.46 4.08 21.82
N ALA A 896 1.76 3.85 21.66
CA ALA A 896 2.34 2.52 21.79
C ALA A 896 2.01 1.89 23.16
N GLY A 897 1.63 0.60 23.17
CA GLY A 897 1.16 -0.09 24.37
C GLY A 897 -0.33 0.09 24.67
N ALA A 898 -1.09 0.74 23.78
CA ALA A 898 -2.54 0.90 23.88
C ALA A 898 -3.29 0.11 22.80
N GLU A 899 -2.68 -0.90 22.19
CA GLU A 899 -3.23 -1.70 21.09
C GLU A 899 -4.59 -2.31 21.48
N ASP A 900 -4.67 -2.92 22.67
CA ASP A 900 -5.90 -3.54 23.20
C ASP A 900 -6.73 -2.61 24.11
N ALA A 901 -6.38 -1.32 24.18
CA ALA A 901 -7.02 -0.38 25.09
C ALA A 901 -8.34 0.16 24.54
N VAL A 902 -9.43 0.06 25.28
CA VAL A 902 -10.68 0.76 24.94
C VAL A 902 -10.61 2.21 25.41
N GLY A 903 -10.84 3.18 24.52
CA GLY A 903 -10.77 4.61 24.82
C GLY A 903 -11.12 5.52 23.64
N HIS A 904 -11.20 6.83 23.88
CA HIS A 904 -11.39 7.84 22.82
C HIS A 904 -10.01 8.37 22.36
N PHE A 905 -9.49 7.87 21.23
CA PHE A 905 -8.17 8.27 20.71
C PHE A 905 -8.22 8.94 19.33
N VAL A 906 -9.41 9.08 18.74
CA VAL A 906 -9.55 9.67 17.41
C VAL A 906 -9.60 11.20 17.48
N ASN A 907 -8.76 11.87 16.70
CA ASN A 907 -8.83 13.31 16.47
C ASN A 907 -9.29 13.58 15.04
N LEU A 908 -10.36 14.36 14.87
CA LEU A 908 -10.94 14.66 13.56
C LEU A 908 -10.33 15.96 13.01
N VAL A 909 -9.20 15.86 12.33
CA VAL A 909 -8.38 17.00 11.92
C VAL A 909 -8.80 17.56 10.55
N PRO A 910 -8.68 18.88 10.32
CA PRO A 910 -8.94 19.48 9.02
C PRO A 910 -7.78 19.20 8.03
N VAL A 911 -8.12 18.77 6.82
CA VAL A 911 -7.22 18.66 5.67
C VAL A 911 -7.55 19.78 4.69
N LEU A 912 -6.57 20.65 4.45
CA LEU A 912 -6.71 21.84 3.64
C LEU A 912 -6.27 21.53 2.22
N LEU A 913 -7.22 21.53 1.28
CA LEU A 913 -6.99 21.16 -0.11
C LEU A 913 -7.07 22.40 -1.00
N PRO A 914 -5.93 22.94 -1.49
CA PRO A 914 -5.91 24.15 -2.30
C PRO A 914 -6.48 23.93 -3.70
N GLY A 915 -6.88 25.01 -4.37
CA GLY A 915 -7.41 24.96 -5.73
C GLY A 915 -6.36 24.69 -6.78
N THR A 916 -6.61 23.72 -7.67
CA THR A 916 -5.69 23.39 -8.74
C THR A 916 -6.40 22.91 -10.00
N THR A 917 -5.88 23.32 -11.16
CA THR A 917 -6.24 22.82 -12.50
C THR A 917 -5.30 21.70 -12.97
N ALA A 918 -4.39 21.26 -12.09
CA ALA A 918 -3.41 20.22 -12.41
C ALA A 918 -4.07 18.89 -12.74
N ALA A 919 -3.31 18.04 -13.46
CA ALA A 919 -3.63 16.64 -13.64
C ALA A 919 -3.93 15.96 -12.28
N LEU A 920 -4.81 14.95 -12.30
CA LEU A 920 -5.25 14.26 -11.10
C LEU A 920 -4.08 13.73 -10.26
N ALA A 921 -3.02 13.22 -10.89
CA ALA A 921 -1.80 12.80 -10.18
C ALA A 921 -1.16 13.91 -9.34
N GLY A 922 -1.19 15.16 -9.81
CA GLY A 922 -0.73 16.32 -9.05
C GLY A 922 -1.64 16.66 -7.87
N GLN A 923 -2.95 16.53 -8.04
CA GLN A 923 -3.92 16.71 -6.95
C GLN A 923 -3.78 15.62 -5.88
N VAL A 924 -3.49 14.39 -6.31
CA VAL A 924 -3.22 13.24 -5.44
C VAL A 924 -1.99 13.49 -4.56
N ARG A 925 -0.88 13.95 -5.15
CA ARG A 925 0.33 14.33 -4.39
C ARG A 925 0.05 15.48 -3.42
N ALA A 926 -0.61 16.55 -3.87
CA ALA A 926 -0.94 17.68 -3.02
C ALA A 926 -1.85 17.32 -1.84
N ALA A 927 -2.81 16.41 -2.04
CA ALA A 927 -3.66 15.92 -0.97
C ALA A 927 -2.90 15.01 0.00
N GLN A 928 -1.95 14.19 -0.49
CA GLN A 928 -1.06 13.42 0.36
C GLN A 928 -0.15 14.33 1.21
N ASP A 929 0.40 15.39 0.62
CA ASP A 929 1.20 16.37 1.34
C ASP A 929 0.37 17.06 2.43
N ALA A 930 -0.84 17.53 2.08
CA ALA A 930 -1.77 18.13 3.02
C ALA A 930 -2.18 17.17 4.15
N LEU A 931 -2.42 15.88 3.83
CA LEU A 931 -2.70 14.85 4.83
C LEU A 931 -1.49 14.59 5.73
N THR A 932 -0.29 14.55 5.16
CA THR A 932 0.97 14.32 5.90
C THR A 932 1.24 15.49 6.86
N GLU A 933 1.06 16.73 6.41
CA GLU A 933 1.13 17.91 7.27
C GLU A 933 0.08 17.89 8.38
N ALA A 934 -1.18 17.60 8.04
CA ALA A 934 -2.27 17.52 9.02
C ALA A 934 -2.01 16.46 10.09
N VAL A 935 -1.51 15.27 9.69
CA VAL A 935 -1.10 14.20 10.61
C VAL A 935 0.10 14.62 11.47
N GLY A 936 1.08 15.30 10.88
CA GLY A 936 2.26 15.80 11.59
C GLY A 936 1.94 16.78 12.72
N HIS A 937 0.81 17.47 12.63
CA HIS A 937 0.31 18.43 13.62
C HIS A 937 -1.01 17.99 14.29
N ALA A 938 -1.36 16.70 14.19
CA ALA A 938 -2.60 16.14 14.75
C ALA A 938 -2.56 15.98 16.28
N GLY A 939 -1.41 16.24 16.92
CA GLY A 939 -1.27 16.23 18.37
C GLY A 939 -2.12 17.29 19.06
N LEU A 940 -2.39 18.42 18.39
CA LEU A 940 -3.30 19.45 18.89
C LEU A 940 -4.77 19.01 18.67
N PRO A 941 -5.61 18.94 19.72
CA PRO A 941 -7.01 18.56 19.60
C PRO A 941 -7.79 19.46 18.64
N ALA A 942 -8.58 18.86 17.74
CA ALA A 942 -9.28 19.59 16.69
C ALA A 942 -10.27 20.63 17.23
N ASN A 943 -10.87 20.40 18.40
CA ASN A 943 -11.75 21.36 19.03
C ASN A 943 -11.03 22.61 19.54
N LEU A 944 -9.78 22.49 19.99
CA LEU A 944 -8.95 23.65 20.31
C LEU A 944 -8.64 24.46 19.06
N ILE A 945 -8.28 23.79 17.95
CA ILE A 945 -8.06 24.43 16.65
C ILE A 945 -9.30 25.24 16.24
N GLN A 946 -10.49 24.62 16.31
CA GLN A 946 -11.75 25.27 15.95
C GLN A 946 -12.11 26.45 16.86
N ARG A 947 -11.99 26.27 18.19
CA ARG A 947 -12.31 27.30 19.18
C ARG A 947 -11.42 28.51 19.02
N GLU A 948 -10.12 28.30 18.85
CA GLU A 948 -9.15 29.39 18.68
C GLU A 948 -9.32 30.10 17.35
N PHE A 949 -9.63 29.37 16.27
CA PHE A 949 -9.98 29.99 14.99
C PHE A 949 -11.21 30.89 15.12
N ARG A 950 -12.31 30.42 15.73
CA ARG A 950 -13.52 31.23 15.97
C ARG A 950 -13.24 32.49 16.79
N GLN A 951 -12.40 32.39 17.81
CA GLN A 951 -12.02 33.55 18.64
C GLN A 951 -11.28 34.61 17.82
N ARG A 952 -10.40 34.18 16.91
CA ARG A 952 -9.64 35.09 16.02
C ARG A 952 -10.48 35.63 14.85
N ARG A 953 -11.47 34.85 14.39
CA ARG A 953 -12.28 35.11 13.19
C ARG A 953 -13.77 34.83 13.47
N PRO A 954 -14.44 35.64 14.32
CA PRO A 954 -15.82 35.38 14.75
C PRO A 954 -16.83 35.36 13.59
N ASP A 955 -16.58 36.13 12.53
CA ASP A 955 -17.47 36.26 11.37
C ASP A 955 -17.17 35.25 10.24
N ALA A 956 -16.11 34.44 10.36
CA ALA A 956 -15.70 33.52 9.29
C ALA A 956 -16.58 32.27 9.18
N LEU A 957 -17.35 31.93 10.23
CA LEU A 957 -18.22 30.76 10.27
C LEU A 957 -19.60 31.15 10.79
N PRO A 958 -20.70 30.68 10.18
CA PRO A 958 -22.03 30.87 10.74
C PRO A 958 -22.11 30.31 12.18
N PRO A 959 -22.81 30.99 13.12
CA PRO A 959 -22.96 30.50 14.48
C PRO A 959 -23.56 29.08 14.58
N ALA A 960 -24.47 28.75 13.66
CA ALA A 960 -25.16 27.47 13.59
C ALA A 960 -24.28 26.31 13.06
N ARG A 961 -23.10 26.58 12.48
CA ARG A 961 -22.17 25.55 12.03
C ARG A 961 -20.99 25.52 12.99
N PRO A 962 -20.84 24.54 13.91
CA PRO A 962 -19.78 24.55 14.92
C PRO A 962 -18.39 24.17 14.38
N ASN A 963 -18.32 23.32 13.36
CA ASN A 963 -17.06 22.76 12.84
C ASN A 963 -16.44 23.61 11.71
N LEU A 964 -15.11 23.51 11.55
CA LEU A 964 -14.37 24.13 10.44
C LEU A 964 -14.78 23.58 9.07
N PHE A 965 -15.18 22.30 9.04
CA PHE A 965 -15.62 21.58 7.85
C PHE A 965 -16.95 20.88 8.11
N SER A 966 -17.76 20.72 7.06
CA SER A 966 -19.05 20.01 7.08
C SER A 966 -18.97 18.59 6.52
N VAL A 967 -17.90 18.27 5.80
CA VAL A 967 -17.70 17.00 5.10
C VAL A 967 -16.43 16.35 5.63
N ALA A 968 -16.50 15.06 5.97
CA ALA A 968 -15.35 14.29 6.44
C ALA A 968 -15.30 12.90 5.80
N LEU A 969 -14.09 12.33 5.71
CA LEU A 969 -13.84 10.95 5.33
C LEU A 969 -13.04 10.23 6.43
N THR A 970 -13.52 9.09 6.90
CA THR A 970 -12.78 8.24 7.86
C THR A 970 -12.52 6.85 7.30
N ALA A 971 -11.44 6.21 7.75
CA ALA A 971 -11.18 4.79 7.49
C ALA A 971 -11.60 3.99 8.73
N ASN A 972 -12.46 2.99 8.56
CA ASN A 972 -12.91 2.12 9.64
C ASN A 972 -12.33 0.70 9.48
N PRO A 973 -12.03 0.01 10.59
CA PRO A 973 -11.59 -1.39 10.54
C PRO A 973 -12.73 -2.30 10.04
N PRO A 974 -12.40 -3.52 9.55
CA PRO A 974 -13.41 -4.52 9.20
C PRO A 974 -14.38 -4.78 10.36
N ARG A 975 -15.67 -4.85 10.07
CA ARG A 975 -16.72 -5.05 11.08
C ARG A 975 -17.16 -6.51 11.25
N THR A 976 -16.46 -7.45 10.64
CA THR A 976 -16.73 -8.88 10.78
C THR A 976 -15.70 -9.51 11.73
N SER A 977 -16.16 -10.21 12.76
CA SER A 977 -15.33 -11.11 13.58
C SER A 977 -15.77 -12.54 13.31
N ALA A 978 -14.84 -13.44 13.02
CA ALA A 978 -15.17 -14.85 12.83
C ALA A 978 -14.08 -15.73 13.43
N ASP A 979 -14.48 -16.87 13.95
CA ASP A 979 -13.58 -17.98 14.27
C ASP A 979 -13.89 -19.15 13.33
N PRO A 980 -13.02 -19.43 12.35
CA PRO A 980 -13.24 -20.53 11.40
C PRO A 980 -13.36 -21.90 12.08
N ALA A 981 -12.71 -22.12 13.24
CA ALA A 981 -12.70 -23.41 13.91
C ALA A 981 -14.05 -23.77 14.54
N SER A 982 -14.72 -22.81 15.19
CA SER A 982 -16.07 -22.99 15.75
C SER A 982 -17.19 -22.72 14.75
N GLY A 983 -16.89 -22.00 13.65
CA GLY A 983 -17.88 -21.49 12.71
C GLY A 983 -18.72 -20.32 13.27
N LEU A 984 -18.43 -19.83 14.48
CA LEU A 984 -19.11 -18.68 15.07
C LEU A 984 -18.62 -17.39 14.43
N SER A 985 -19.54 -16.56 13.95
CA SER A 985 -19.21 -15.25 13.38
C SER A 985 -20.21 -14.16 13.75
N LEU A 986 -19.69 -12.95 13.88
CA LEU A 986 -20.41 -11.70 14.11
C LEU A 986 -20.18 -10.82 12.89
N SER A 987 -21.24 -10.57 12.12
CA SER A 987 -21.16 -9.81 10.87
C SER A 987 -22.15 -8.65 10.87
N PRO A 988 -21.87 -7.51 10.22
CA PRO A 988 -22.78 -6.36 10.21
C PRO A 988 -24.18 -6.70 9.69
N ARG A 989 -25.21 -6.22 10.38
CA ARG A 989 -26.60 -6.40 9.98
C ARG A 989 -27.34 -5.05 9.92
N ARG A 990 -27.79 -4.66 8.72
CA ARG A 990 -28.70 -3.52 8.53
C ARG A 990 -30.15 -3.99 8.55
N LEU A 991 -30.92 -3.57 9.55
CA LEU A 991 -32.35 -3.85 9.61
C LEU A 991 -33.13 -2.95 8.63
N PRO A 992 -34.19 -3.45 7.97
CA PRO A 992 -35.02 -2.64 7.08
C PRO A 992 -35.59 -1.40 7.78
N GLY A 993 -35.37 -0.22 7.20
CA GLY A 993 -35.83 1.05 7.78
C GLY A 993 -35.01 1.57 8.96
N ALA A 994 -33.86 0.97 9.27
CA ALA A 994 -32.97 1.44 10.34
C ALA A 994 -32.52 2.89 10.07
N LEU A 995 -32.57 3.72 11.12
CA LEU A 995 -32.14 5.10 11.08
C LEU A 995 -30.81 5.25 11.84
N ALA A 996 -30.01 6.22 11.42
CA ALA A 996 -28.79 6.63 12.08
C ALA A 996 -28.81 8.14 12.29
N HIS A 997 -28.21 8.59 13.39
CA HIS A 997 -28.00 10.01 13.62
C HIS A 997 -26.71 10.47 12.94
N PRO A 998 -26.69 11.69 12.40
CA PRO A 998 -25.45 12.26 11.87
C PRO A 998 -24.43 12.44 12.99
N ALA A 999 -23.15 12.33 12.64
CA ALA A 999 -22.06 12.68 13.55
C ALA A 999 -22.17 14.18 13.93
N ALA A 1000 -21.95 14.49 15.20
CA ALA A 1000 -22.14 15.83 15.72
C ALA A 1000 -21.32 16.89 14.91
N GLY A 1001 -22.03 17.89 14.40
CA GLY A 1001 -21.42 19.01 13.66
C GLY A 1001 -20.98 18.70 12.23
N LEU A 1002 -21.25 17.51 11.69
CA LEU A 1002 -21.00 17.15 10.29
C LEU A 1002 -22.31 17.08 9.51
N ASP A 1003 -22.28 17.57 8.27
CA ASP A 1003 -23.41 17.42 7.36
C ASP A 1003 -23.31 16.12 6.55
N PHE A 1004 -22.09 15.74 6.16
CA PHE A 1004 -21.78 14.47 5.50
C PHE A 1004 -20.56 13.82 6.13
N ALA A 1005 -20.75 12.68 6.79
CA ALA A 1005 -19.69 11.84 7.34
C ALA A 1005 -19.53 10.59 6.46
N PHE A 1006 -18.60 10.65 5.53
CA PHE A 1006 -18.20 9.52 4.71
C PHE A 1006 -17.25 8.61 5.49
N SER A 1007 -17.34 7.31 5.22
CA SER A 1007 -16.35 6.35 5.68
C SER A 1007 -16.12 5.27 4.63
N HIS A 1008 -14.94 4.67 4.66
CA HIS A 1008 -14.65 3.47 3.90
C HIS A 1008 -14.18 2.35 4.84
N GLU A 1009 -14.56 1.13 4.51
CA GLU A 1009 -14.13 -0.07 5.25
C GLU A 1009 -14.01 -1.29 4.33
N PRO A 1010 -13.03 -2.16 4.59
CA PRO A 1010 -12.84 -3.37 3.83
C PRO A 1010 -13.91 -4.41 4.16
N VAL A 1011 -14.35 -5.14 3.13
CA VAL A 1011 -15.33 -6.22 3.22
C VAL A 1011 -14.76 -7.46 2.54
N THR A 1012 -14.58 -8.54 3.29
CA THR A 1012 -14.12 -9.82 2.72
C THR A 1012 -15.24 -10.46 1.90
N ALA A 1013 -14.97 -10.77 0.63
CA ALA A 1013 -15.86 -11.51 -0.27
C ALA A 1013 -15.14 -12.71 -0.89
N GLU A 1014 -15.90 -13.69 -1.43
CA GLU A 1014 -15.35 -14.92 -2.02
C GLU A 1014 -14.40 -14.69 -3.22
N GLY A 1015 -14.45 -13.49 -3.84
CA GLY A 1015 -13.63 -13.10 -4.99
C GLY A 1015 -12.50 -12.10 -4.70
N GLY A 1016 -12.22 -11.79 -3.44
CA GLY A 1016 -11.23 -10.80 -3.02
C GLY A 1016 -11.77 -9.77 -2.02
N GLU A 1017 -10.95 -8.76 -1.70
CA GLU A 1017 -11.33 -7.68 -0.79
C GLU A 1017 -12.15 -6.62 -1.53
N GLU A 1018 -13.43 -6.47 -1.16
CA GLU A 1018 -14.29 -5.37 -1.59
C GLU A 1018 -14.15 -4.17 -0.65
N LEU A 1019 -14.59 -2.98 -1.09
CA LEU A 1019 -14.62 -1.78 -0.26
C LEU A 1019 -16.05 -1.25 -0.15
N GLU A 1020 -16.56 -1.09 1.07
CA GLU A 1020 -17.83 -0.40 1.31
C GLU A 1020 -17.58 1.08 1.58
N LEU A 1021 -18.22 1.94 0.78
CA LEU A 1021 -18.31 3.38 1.01
C LEU A 1021 -19.64 3.67 1.72
N ALA A 1022 -19.61 4.21 2.92
CA ALA A 1022 -20.80 4.54 3.70
C ALA A 1022 -20.91 6.04 3.97
N LEU A 1023 -22.16 6.53 4.07
CA LEU A 1023 -22.47 7.92 4.35
C LEU A 1023 -23.54 8.04 5.44
N LEU A 1024 -23.16 8.72 6.54
CA LEU A 1024 -24.10 9.32 7.48
C LEU A 1024 -24.31 10.78 7.10
N TRP A 1025 -25.56 11.22 7.01
CA TRP A 1025 -25.91 12.54 6.47
C TRP A 1025 -26.90 13.26 7.38
N ASN A 1026 -26.86 14.60 7.34
CA ASN A 1026 -27.70 15.47 8.15
C ASN A 1026 -29.05 15.78 7.46
N PRO A 1027 -30.17 15.21 7.92
CA PRO A 1027 -31.48 15.43 7.31
C PRO A 1027 -32.11 16.79 7.63
N ASP A 1028 -31.49 17.61 8.49
CA ASP A 1028 -31.94 18.97 8.77
C ASP A 1028 -31.60 19.95 7.64
N VAL A 1029 -30.57 19.64 6.84
CA VAL A 1029 -30.09 20.54 5.77
C VAL A 1029 -30.08 19.91 4.38
N TYR A 1030 -30.16 18.58 4.30
CA TYR A 1030 -30.18 17.82 3.06
C TYR A 1030 -31.40 16.92 2.97
N THR A 1031 -31.79 16.57 1.76
CA THR A 1031 -32.75 15.53 1.42
C THR A 1031 -32.04 14.21 1.13
N GLU A 1032 -32.77 13.10 1.23
CA GLU A 1032 -32.21 11.78 0.91
C GLU A 1032 -31.75 11.69 -0.55
N THR A 1033 -32.48 12.33 -1.47
CA THR A 1033 -32.13 12.40 -2.89
C THR A 1033 -30.76 13.05 -3.09
N THR A 1034 -30.52 14.18 -2.42
CA THR A 1034 -29.22 14.86 -2.49
C THR A 1034 -28.12 14.01 -1.86
N ALA A 1035 -28.34 13.46 -0.66
CA ALA A 1035 -27.34 12.60 0.00
C ALA A 1035 -26.98 11.36 -0.83
N ARG A 1036 -27.96 10.68 -1.44
CA ARG A 1036 -27.74 9.56 -2.37
C ARG A 1036 -26.94 9.98 -3.59
N SER A 1037 -27.26 11.15 -4.15
CA SER A 1037 -26.52 11.69 -5.29
C SER A 1037 -25.04 11.94 -4.94
N TRP A 1038 -24.74 12.47 -3.75
CA TRP A 1038 -23.36 12.66 -3.27
C TRP A 1038 -22.60 11.33 -3.17
N LEU A 1039 -23.18 10.31 -2.53
CA LEU A 1039 -22.55 9.00 -2.38
C LEU A 1039 -22.37 8.31 -3.74
N ALA A 1040 -23.39 8.35 -4.61
CA ALA A 1040 -23.33 7.76 -5.94
C ALA A 1040 -22.26 8.44 -6.80
N GLY A 1041 -22.16 9.78 -6.76
CA GLY A 1041 -21.11 10.53 -7.45
C GLY A 1041 -19.72 10.16 -6.95
N PHE A 1042 -19.52 10.07 -5.63
CA PHE A 1042 -18.26 9.65 -5.03
C PHE A 1042 -17.84 8.23 -5.49
N ALA A 1043 -18.77 7.27 -5.47
CA ALA A 1043 -18.52 5.91 -5.95
C ALA A 1043 -18.29 5.86 -7.48
N ALA A 1044 -19.01 6.67 -8.26
CA ALA A 1044 -18.88 6.71 -9.72
C ALA A 1044 -17.51 7.28 -10.14
N TRP A 1045 -16.99 8.30 -9.46
CA TRP A 1045 -15.62 8.77 -9.70
C TRP A 1045 -14.57 7.72 -9.35
N ALA A 1046 -14.76 6.97 -8.27
CA ALA A 1046 -13.89 5.87 -7.90
C ALA A 1046 -13.86 4.78 -8.98
N ARG A 1047 -15.05 4.35 -9.47
CA ARG A 1047 -15.16 3.39 -10.59
C ARG A 1047 -14.60 3.93 -11.89
N TRP A 1048 -14.82 5.22 -12.18
CA TRP A 1048 -14.29 5.88 -13.38
C TRP A 1048 -12.76 5.90 -13.38
N LEU A 1049 -12.14 6.20 -12.25
CA LEU A 1049 -10.68 6.18 -12.14
C LEU A 1049 -10.13 4.75 -12.22
N ALA A 1050 -10.78 3.79 -11.56
CA ALA A 1050 -10.39 2.38 -11.58
C ALA A 1050 -10.44 1.75 -12.97
N ALA A 1051 -11.41 2.15 -13.81
CA ALA A 1051 -11.60 1.58 -15.14
C ALA A 1051 -10.43 1.87 -16.10
N ASP A 1052 -9.66 2.92 -15.87
CA ASP A 1052 -8.52 3.30 -16.71
C ASP A 1052 -7.54 4.19 -15.91
N PRO A 1053 -6.48 3.58 -15.35
CA PRO A 1053 -5.48 4.29 -14.55
C PRO A 1053 -4.76 5.42 -15.30
N THR A 1054 -4.72 5.40 -16.64
CA THR A 1054 -4.04 6.47 -17.42
C THR A 1054 -4.74 7.83 -17.29
N ARG A 1055 -5.98 7.84 -16.79
CA ARG A 1055 -6.74 9.07 -16.50
C ARG A 1055 -6.10 9.94 -15.41
N LEU A 1056 -5.17 9.40 -14.62
CA LEU A 1056 -4.37 10.17 -13.65
C LEU A 1056 -3.58 11.31 -14.27
N ASP A 1057 -3.14 11.13 -15.52
CA ASP A 1057 -2.32 12.10 -16.23
C ASP A 1057 -3.14 13.26 -16.81
N SER A 1058 -4.47 13.16 -16.73
CA SER A 1058 -5.41 14.18 -17.18
C SER A 1058 -6.09 14.89 -16.00
N PRO A 1059 -6.57 16.13 -16.18
CA PRO A 1059 -7.47 16.74 -15.22
C PRO A 1059 -8.79 15.95 -15.15
N LEU A 1060 -9.43 15.96 -13.99
CA LEU A 1060 -10.77 15.37 -13.85
C LEU A 1060 -11.75 16.10 -14.80
N PRO A 1061 -12.59 15.37 -15.55
CA PRO A 1061 -13.61 15.99 -16.38
C PRO A 1061 -14.64 16.72 -15.50
N ALA A 1062 -15.29 17.75 -16.06
CA ALA A 1062 -16.30 18.51 -15.33
C ALA A 1062 -17.55 17.68 -15.00
N LEU A 1063 -17.86 16.69 -15.84
CA LEU A 1063 -18.97 15.74 -15.71
C LEU A 1063 -18.45 14.32 -15.89
N LEU A 1064 -19.09 13.36 -15.23
CA LEU A 1064 -18.90 11.95 -15.55
C LEU A 1064 -19.39 11.65 -16.97
N PRO A 1065 -18.83 10.66 -17.68
CA PRO A 1065 -19.24 10.32 -19.05
C PRO A 1065 -20.76 10.08 -19.21
N GLU A 1066 -21.38 9.45 -18.21
CA GLU A 1066 -22.83 9.20 -18.18
C GLU A 1066 -23.66 10.48 -18.00
N GLU A 1067 -23.16 11.43 -17.20
CA GLU A 1067 -23.78 12.75 -17.01
C GLU A 1067 -23.65 13.58 -18.30
N ALA A 1068 -22.49 13.54 -18.95
CA ALA A 1068 -22.26 14.19 -20.25
C ALA A 1068 -23.19 13.62 -21.34
N ALA A 1069 -23.36 12.30 -21.38
CA ALA A 1069 -24.30 11.65 -22.30
C ALA A 1069 -25.76 11.99 -21.99
N LEU A 1070 -26.13 12.13 -20.71
CA LEU A 1070 -27.45 12.59 -20.32
C LEU A 1070 -27.70 14.03 -20.80
N LEU A 1071 -26.72 14.91 -20.62
CA LEU A 1071 -26.79 16.29 -21.06
C LEU A 1071 -26.90 16.39 -22.60
N ASP A 1072 -26.11 15.62 -23.36
CA ASP A 1072 -26.17 15.60 -24.83
C ASP A 1072 -27.57 15.19 -25.34
N ARG A 1073 -28.21 14.22 -24.67
CA ARG A 1073 -29.60 13.84 -24.98
C ARG A 1073 -30.59 14.97 -24.73
N TRP A 1074 -30.40 15.75 -23.67
CA TRP A 1074 -31.26 16.91 -23.36
C TRP A 1074 -31.04 18.06 -24.34
N GLU A 1075 -29.81 18.29 -24.80
CA GLU A 1075 -29.48 19.37 -25.74
C GLU A 1075 -30.03 19.12 -27.16
N ARG A 1076 -30.00 17.87 -27.65
CA ARG A 1076 -30.30 17.56 -29.06
C ARG A 1076 -31.72 17.05 -29.33
N GLY A 1077 -32.33 16.33 -28.38
CA GLY A 1077 -33.61 15.65 -28.61
C GLY A 1077 -33.54 14.56 -29.69
N GLU A 1078 -34.69 14.05 -30.15
CA GLU A 1078 -34.77 13.04 -31.22
C GLU A 1078 -34.47 13.68 -32.59
N GLU A 1079 -33.47 13.16 -33.31
CA GLU A 1079 -33.12 13.62 -34.64
C GLU A 1079 -34.20 13.21 -35.66
N ARG A 1080 -35.00 14.19 -36.10
CA ARG A 1080 -36.06 13.95 -37.09
C ARG A 1080 -35.61 14.45 -38.46
N PRO A 1081 -35.71 13.61 -39.53
CA PRO A 1081 -35.36 14.04 -40.87
C PRO A 1081 -36.24 15.22 -41.28
N ARG A 1082 -35.63 16.38 -41.48
CA ARG A 1082 -36.34 17.55 -42.01
C ARG A 1082 -36.43 17.42 -43.53
N PRO A 1083 -37.61 17.58 -44.14
CA PRO A 1083 -37.71 17.60 -45.60
C PRO A 1083 -36.77 18.66 -46.16
N ALA A 1084 -35.97 18.32 -47.17
CA ALA A 1084 -35.10 19.26 -47.87
C ALA A 1084 -35.89 20.29 -48.72
N ARG A 1085 -37.22 20.17 -48.73
CA ARG A 1085 -38.14 21.03 -49.48
C ARG A 1085 -38.45 22.30 -48.71
N ARG A 1086 -38.57 23.40 -49.45
CA ARG A 1086 -39.01 24.68 -48.92
C ARG A 1086 -40.51 24.62 -48.62
N THR A 1087 -40.95 25.42 -47.65
CA THR A 1087 -42.36 25.44 -47.22
C THR A 1087 -43.35 25.66 -48.37
N HIS A 1088 -43.02 26.53 -49.34
CA HIS A 1088 -43.89 26.77 -50.49
C HIS A 1088 -43.94 25.59 -51.46
N GLU A 1089 -42.86 24.83 -51.62
CA GLU A 1089 -42.81 23.63 -52.48
C GLU A 1089 -43.68 22.50 -51.89
N LEU A 1090 -43.69 22.35 -50.56
CA LEU A 1090 -44.60 21.45 -49.86
C LEU A 1090 -46.06 21.88 -50.04
N PHE A 1091 -46.33 23.19 -50.00
CA PHE A 1091 -47.66 23.72 -50.26
C PHE A 1091 -48.12 23.48 -51.71
N GLU A 1092 -47.23 23.71 -52.69
CA GLU A 1092 -47.49 23.44 -54.12
C GLU A 1092 -47.83 21.97 -54.37
N GLU A 1093 -47.13 21.04 -53.71
CA GLU A 1093 -47.43 19.61 -53.81
C GLU A 1093 -48.84 19.28 -53.29
N ILE A 1094 -49.23 19.86 -52.15
CA ILE A 1094 -50.59 19.68 -51.60
C ILE A 1094 -51.62 20.30 -52.54
N ALA A 1095 -51.36 21.50 -53.08
CA ALA A 1095 -52.25 22.18 -54.00
C ALA A 1095 -52.41 21.44 -55.34
N ALA A 1096 -51.35 20.77 -55.81
CA ALA A 1096 -51.42 19.92 -57.01
C ALA A 1096 -52.19 18.62 -56.75
N ARG A 1097 -52.03 18.01 -55.57
CA ARG A 1097 -52.71 16.75 -55.19
C ARG A 1097 -54.18 16.93 -54.80
N GLN A 1098 -54.51 18.08 -54.19
CA GLN A 1098 -55.84 18.35 -53.61
C GLN A 1098 -56.31 19.78 -53.95
N PRO A 1099 -56.41 20.15 -55.24
CA PRO A 1099 -56.65 21.53 -55.66
C PRO A 1099 -57.96 22.10 -55.13
N ASP A 1100 -59.03 21.31 -55.08
CA ASP A 1100 -60.37 21.78 -54.71
C ASP A 1100 -60.64 21.79 -53.19
N ARG A 1101 -59.66 21.34 -52.38
CA ARG A 1101 -59.83 21.29 -50.92
C ARG A 1101 -59.81 22.70 -50.32
N PRO A 1102 -60.65 23.03 -49.32
CA PRO A 1102 -60.59 24.31 -48.61
C PRO A 1102 -59.21 24.55 -47.98
N ALA A 1103 -58.58 25.69 -48.29
CA ALA A 1103 -57.31 26.13 -47.70
C ALA A 1103 -57.50 27.34 -46.77
N VAL A 1104 -58.33 28.30 -47.16
CA VAL A 1104 -58.71 29.46 -46.34
C VAL A 1104 -60.22 29.54 -46.27
N VAL A 1105 -60.76 29.59 -45.06
CA VAL A 1105 -62.21 29.66 -44.81
C VAL A 1105 -62.51 30.94 -44.05
N THR A 1106 -63.34 31.79 -44.63
CA THR A 1106 -63.86 33.00 -44.00
C THR A 1106 -65.39 33.00 -43.99
N ARG A 1107 -65.99 34.00 -43.34
CA ARG A 1107 -67.44 34.24 -43.44
C ARG A 1107 -67.89 34.62 -44.85
N SER A 1108 -66.99 35.15 -45.69
CA SER A 1108 -67.29 35.62 -47.05
C SER A 1108 -67.08 34.56 -48.13
N GLY A 1109 -66.48 33.42 -47.81
CA GLY A 1109 -66.32 32.31 -48.74
C GLY A 1109 -65.16 31.38 -48.40
N VAL A 1110 -64.95 30.38 -49.26
CA VAL A 1110 -63.86 29.41 -49.17
C VAL A 1110 -62.93 29.63 -50.35
N ARG A 1111 -61.62 29.74 -50.08
CA ARG A 1111 -60.57 29.63 -51.10
C ARG A 1111 -59.94 28.25 -51.04
N THR A 1112 -59.85 27.60 -52.18
CA THR A 1112 -59.26 26.27 -52.29
C THR A 1112 -57.72 26.34 -52.30
N TYR A 1113 -57.04 25.20 -52.10
CA TYR A 1113 -55.58 25.14 -52.22
C TYR A 1113 -55.11 25.55 -53.63
N GLY A 1114 -55.86 25.18 -54.67
CA GLY A 1114 -55.59 25.55 -56.05
C GLY A 1114 -55.74 27.06 -56.30
N ASP A 1115 -56.79 27.68 -55.76
CA ASP A 1115 -56.97 29.15 -55.82
C ASP A 1115 -55.82 29.87 -55.13
N LEU A 1116 -55.47 29.43 -53.92
CA LEU A 1116 -54.43 30.07 -53.11
C LEU A 1116 -53.05 29.95 -53.76
N ASN A 1117 -52.74 28.80 -54.36
CA ASN A 1117 -51.49 28.62 -55.08
C ASN A 1117 -51.40 29.53 -56.33
N ARG A 1118 -52.48 29.64 -57.11
CA ARG A 1118 -52.54 30.55 -58.26
C ARG A 1118 -52.35 32.02 -57.85
N ASP A 1119 -52.99 32.44 -56.76
CA ASP A 1119 -52.83 33.79 -56.22
C ASP A 1119 -51.39 34.04 -55.79
N ALA A 1120 -50.77 33.08 -55.10
CA ALA A 1120 -49.36 33.15 -54.72
C ALA A 1120 -48.42 33.20 -55.94
N ASP A 1121 -48.68 32.43 -56.99
CA ASP A 1121 -47.91 32.44 -58.24
C ASP A 1121 -47.99 33.81 -58.93
N ARG A 1122 -49.17 34.43 -58.96
CA ARG A 1122 -49.35 35.79 -59.50
C ARG A 1122 -48.55 36.82 -58.71
N ILE A 1123 -48.60 36.76 -57.37
CA ILE A 1123 -47.83 37.65 -56.50
C ILE A 1123 -46.33 37.44 -56.69
N ALA A 1124 -45.87 36.19 -56.78
CA ALA A 1124 -44.46 35.87 -57.02
C ALA A 1124 -43.97 36.42 -58.37
N ALA A 1125 -44.74 36.22 -59.43
CA ALA A 1125 -44.43 36.75 -60.75
C ALA A 1125 -44.37 38.29 -60.76
N ALA A 1126 -45.28 38.95 -60.04
CA ALA A 1126 -45.27 40.41 -59.91
C ALA A 1126 -44.04 40.91 -59.14
N LEU A 1127 -43.66 40.25 -58.04
CA LEU A 1127 -42.46 40.58 -57.28
C LEU A 1127 -41.18 40.40 -58.12
N LEU A 1128 -41.07 39.31 -58.87
CA LEU A 1128 -39.96 39.08 -59.79
C LEU A 1128 -39.92 40.13 -60.90
N GLY A 1129 -41.08 40.51 -61.45
CA GLY A 1129 -41.20 41.61 -62.42
C GLY A 1129 -40.78 42.97 -61.86
N CYS A 1130 -40.92 43.18 -60.56
CA CYS A 1130 -40.42 44.36 -59.84
C CYS A 1130 -38.92 44.30 -59.50
N GLY A 1131 -38.22 43.23 -59.87
CA GLY A 1131 -36.78 43.06 -59.68
C GLY A 1131 -36.38 42.67 -58.26
N VAL A 1132 -37.25 41.97 -57.53
CA VAL A 1132 -36.93 41.40 -56.21
C VAL A 1132 -35.83 40.35 -56.35
N ALA A 1133 -34.75 40.52 -55.60
CA ALA A 1133 -33.68 39.54 -55.52
C ALA A 1133 -33.95 38.49 -54.42
N ARG A 1134 -33.23 37.36 -54.50
CA ARG A 1134 -33.26 36.35 -53.43
C ARG A 1134 -32.80 36.96 -52.10
N GLN A 1135 -33.46 36.56 -51.02
CA GLN A 1135 -33.24 37.04 -49.65
C GLN A 1135 -33.56 38.53 -49.43
N GLU A 1136 -34.10 39.25 -50.42
CA GLU A 1136 -34.57 40.63 -50.26
C GLU A 1136 -35.83 40.66 -49.38
N ALA A 1137 -35.92 41.63 -48.47
CA ALA A 1137 -37.08 41.79 -47.61
C ALA A 1137 -38.25 42.46 -48.35
N VAL A 1138 -39.42 41.81 -48.33
CA VAL A 1138 -40.69 42.35 -48.84
C VAL A 1138 -41.63 42.52 -47.67
N ALA A 1139 -42.01 43.77 -47.40
CA ALA A 1139 -42.97 44.05 -46.34
C ALA A 1139 -44.39 43.74 -46.79
N VAL A 1140 -45.21 43.25 -45.87
CA VAL A 1140 -46.64 43.04 -46.11
C VAL A 1140 -47.43 43.71 -45.00
N LEU A 1141 -48.14 44.77 -45.36
CA LEU A 1141 -49.07 45.47 -44.47
C LEU A 1141 -50.43 44.77 -44.48
N THR A 1142 -50.88 44.33 -43.30
CA THR A 1142 -52.09 43.52 -43.17
C THR A 1142 -52.79 43.70 -41.82
N GLY A 1143 -54.09 43.44 -41.78
CA GLY A 1143 -54.93 43.37 -40.57
C GLY A 1143 -55.75 42.08 -40.55
N CYS A 1144 -55.09 40.93 -40.44
CA CYS A 1144 -55.69 39.58 -40.53
C CYS A 1144 -56.43 39.31 -41.85
N SER A 1145 -55.79 39.60 -42.97
CA SER A 1145 -56.34 39.42 -44.33
C SER A 1145 -56.50 37.93 -44.73
N PRO A 1146 -57.60 37.54 -45.42
CA PRO A 1146 -57.66 36.25 -46.09
C PRO A 1146 -56.67 36.11 -47.26
N GLY A 1147 -56.13 37.23 -47.77
CA GLY A 1147 -55.09 37.25 -48.79
C GLY A 1147 -53.67 37.06 -48.23
N LEU A 1148 -53.49 37.09 -46.89
CA LEU A 1148 -52.18 37.00 -46.27
C LEU A 1148 -51.42 35.71 -46.61
N PRO A 1149 -52.05 34.52 -46.57
CA PRO A 1149 -51.34 33.29 -46.94
C PRO A 1149 -50.81 33.31 -48.38
N ALA A 1150 -51.57 33.84 -49.34
CA ALA A 1150 -51.11 33.96 -50.73
C ALA A 1150 -49.93 34.93 -50.85
N ALA A 1151 -49.96 36.05 -50.12
CA ALA A 1151 -48.88 37.03 -50.12
C ALA A 1151 -47.59 36.46 -49.54
N VAL A 1152 -47.66 35.76 -48.40
CA VAL A 1152 -46.49 35.12 -47.78
C VAL A 1152 -45.91 34.04 -48.69
N LEU A 1153 -46.76 33.17 -49.25
CA LEU A 1153 -46.35 32.14 -50.21
C LEU A 1153 -45.72 32.76 -51.47
N GLY A 1154 -46.30 33.83 -51.99
CA GLY A 1154 -45.78 34.56 -53.15
C GLY A 1154 -44.40 35.18 -52.90
N VAL A 1155 -44.19 35.77 -51.72
CA VAL A 1155 -42.89 36.28 -51.29
C VAL A 1155 -41.86 35.15 -51.21
N TRP A 1156 -42.21 34.01 -50.61
CA TRP A 1156 -41.31 32.86 -50.53
C TRP A 1156 -41.02 32.21 -51.89
N LYS A 1157 -42.01 32.12 -52.79
CA LYS A 1157 -41.85 31.63 -54.17
C LYS A 1157 -40.93 32.55 -55.00
N ALA A 1158 -41.00 33.87 -54.78
CA ALA A 1158 -40.05 34.82 -55.36
C ALA A 1158 -38.63 34.69 -54.78
N GLY A 1159 -38.44 33.90 -53.71
CA GLY A 1159 -37.16 33.73 -53.01
C GLY A 1159 -36.84 34.84 -52.01
N ALA A 1160 -37.81 35.70 -51.70
CA ALA A 1160 -37.68 36.83 -50.79
C ALA A 1160 -38.05 36.49 -49.34
N ALA A 1161 -37.67 37.36 -48.42
CA ALA A 1161 -38.00 37.27 -47.00
C ALA A 1161 -39.25 38.10 -46.69
N TYR A 1162 -40.24 37.48 -46.06
CA TYR A 1162 -41.48 38.13 -45.63
C TYR A 1162 -41.24 38.96 -44.35
N LEU A 1163 -41.50 40.27 -44.42
CA LEU A 1163 -41.53 41.15 -43.25
C LEU A 1163 -43.00 41.47 -42.87
N PRO A 1164 -43.52 40.96 -41.74
CA PRO A 1164 -44.88 41.28 -41.31
C PRO A 1164 -44.98 42.72 -40.80
N LEU A 1165 -45.90 43.50 -41.36
CA LEU A 1165 -46.34 44.78 -40.81
C LEU A 1165 -47.81 44.66 -40.40
N ALA A 1166 -48.05 44.46 -39.11
CA ALA A 1166 -49.40 44.41 -38.57
C ALA A 1166 -49.95 45.85 -38.43
N GLN A 1167 -51.21 46.05 -38.84
CA GLN A 1167 -51.84 47.36 -38.87
C GLN A 1167 -51.95 48.04 -37.48
N ASP A 1168 -52.03 47.25 -36.42
CA ASP A 1168 -52.13 47.71 -35.03
C ASP A 1168 -50.78 48.16 -34.44
N LEU A 1169 -49.68 48.00 -35.17
CA LEU A 1169 -48.39 48.55 -34.76
C LEU A 1169 -48.38 50.09 -34.88
N PRO A 1170 -47.65 50.79 -33.99
CA PRO A 1170 -47.43 52.22 -34.15
C PRO A 1170 -46.74 52.55 -35.49
N PRO A 1171 -47.16 53.60 -36.23
CA PRO A 1171 -46.58 53.98 -37.52
C PRO A 1171 -45.06 54.16 -37.50
N GLU A 1172 -44.52 54.76 -36.43
CA GLU A 1172 -43.08 54.96 -36.26
C GLU A 1172 -42.32 53.64 -36.13
N ARG A 1173 -42.91 52.64 -35.45
CA ARG A 1173 -42.32 51.31 -35.33
C ARG A 1173 -42.30 50.58 -36.67
N MET A 1174 -43.37 50.68 -37.46
CA MET A 1174 -43.38 50.12 -38.81
C MET A 1174 -42.35 50.80 -39.72
N ALA A 1175 -42.19 52.12 -39.62
CA ALA A 1175 -41.20 52.87 -40.38
C ALA A 1175 -39.76 52.50 -39.99
N TYR A 1176 -39.50 52.27 -38.70
CA TYR A 1176 -38.23 51.74 -38.23
C TYR A 1176 -37.95 50.35 -38.80
N MET A 1177 -38.91 49.41 -38.71
CA MET A 1177 -38.76 48.05 -39.23
C MET A 1177 -38.48 48.01 -40.74
N VAL A 1178 -39.20 48.83 -41.52
CA VAL A 1178 -39.00 48.97 -42.97
C VAL A 1178 -37.60 49.49 -43.30
N ARG A 1179 -37.11 50.47 -42.53
CA ARG A 1179 -35.78 51.07 -42.71
C ARG A 1179 -34.66 50.11 -42.34
N ASP A 1180 -34.77 49.49 -41.18
CA ASP A 1180 -33.77 48.56 -40.64
C ASP A 1180 -33.64 47.30 -41.52
N ALA A 1181 -34.77 46.79 -42.02
CA ALA A 1181 -34.79 45.66 -42.96
C ALA A 1181 -34.49 46.05 -44.42
N GLY A 1182 -34.26 47.33 -44.73
CA GLY A 1182 -33.92 47.80 -46.08
C GLY A 1182 -34.99 47.53 -47.14
N VAL A 1183 -36.26 47.50 -46.74
CA VAL A 1183 -37.38 47.11 -47.60
C VAL A 1183 -37.56 48.08 -48.77
N ARG A 1184 -37.73 47.52 -49.97
CA ARG A 1184 -37.97 48.28 -51.21
C ARG A 1184 -39.37 48.16 -51.75
N LEU A 1185 -40.07 47.10 -51.39
CA LEU A 1185 -41.42 46.80 -51.85
C LEU A 1185 -42.31 46.46 -50.67
N LEU A 1186 -43.51 47.03 -50.72
CA LEU A 1186 -44.57 46.82 -49.74
C LEU A 1186 -45.80 46.26 -50.46
N ILE A 1187 -46.32 45.14 -49.98
CA ILE A 1187 -47.64 44.63 -50.36
C ILE A 1187 -48.63 45.11 -49.31
N ALA A 1188 -49.57 45.98 -49.68
CA ALA A 1188 -50.69 46.35 -48.81
C ALA A 1188 -51.90 45.49 -49.15
N LEU A 1189 -52.29 44.61 -48.22
CA LEU A 1189 -53.45 43.73 -48.42
C LEU A 1189 -54.76 44.46 -48.13
N ASP A 1190 -55.85 44.01 -48.74
CA ASP A 1190 -57.22 44.51 -48.54
C ASP A 1190 -57.42 46.03 -48.69
N GLY A 1191 -56.53 46.70 -49.45
CA GLY A 1191 -56.57 48.14 -49.63
C GLY A 1191 -56.24 48.93 -48.36
N GLN A 1192 -55.55 48.32 -47.40
CA GLN A 1192 -55.16 48.96 -46.15
C GLN A 1192 -54.40 50.28 -46.39
N PRO A 1193 -54.74 51.36 -45.67
CA PRO A 1193 -54.07 52.64 -45.85
C PRO A 1193 -52.62 52.52 -45.41
N ILE A 1194 -51.70 52.88 -46.30
CA ILE A 1194 -50.27 52.92 -45.98
C ILE A 1194 -50.03 54.14 -45.08
N PRO A 1195 -49.53 53.94 -43.84
CA PRO A 1195 -49.22 55.06 -42.95
C PRO A 1195 -48.26 56.05 -43.61
N PRO A 1196 -48.45 57.37 -43.46
CA PRO A 1196 -47.57 58.38 -44.07
C PRO A 1196 -46.09 58.20 -43.71
N ALA A 1197 -45.81 57.77 -42.47
CA ALA A 1197 -44.47 57.46 -41.99
C ALA A 1197 -43.74 56.37 -42.82
N LEU A 1198 -44.47 55.50 -43.53
CA LEU A 1198 -43.89 54.52 -44.46
C LEU A 1198 -43.62 55.09 -45.86
N ALA A 1199 -44.30 56.18 -46.24
CA ALA A 1199 -44.10 56.88 -47.49
C ALA A 1199 -42.97 57.93 -47.43
N GLU A 1200 -42.66 58.43 -46.24
CA GLU A 1200 -41.65 59.49 -46.00
C GLU A 1200 -40.19 58.98 -45.86
N GLY A 1201 -39.94 57.71 -46.16
CA GLY A 1201 -38.62 57.10 -46.04
C GLY A 1201 -37.64 57.44 -47.17
N ARG A 1202 -37.22 58.71 -47.33
CA ARG A 1202 -35.86 59.11 -47.77
C ARG A 1202 -35.64 60.63 -47.84
N ALA A 1203 -34.64 61.11 -47.10
CA ALA A 1203 -33.88 62.32 -47.46
C ALA A 1203 -32.37 62.20 -47.22
N ASP A 1204 -31.88 61.40 -46.26
CA ASP A 1204 -30.44 61.32 -46.00
C ASP A 1204 -29.86 59.91 -46.15
N ALA A 1205 -28.72 59.84 -46.86
CA ALA A 1205 -27.85 58.71 -47.19
C ALA A 1205 -28.18 57.94 -48.50
N ASP A 1206 -27.57 58.40 -49.60
CA ASP A 1206 -27.21 57.57 -50.76
C ASP A 1206 -25.81 58.01 -51.30
N PRO A 1207 -24.90 57.07 -51.62
CA PRO A 1207 -23.92 57.24 -52.70
C PRO A 1207 -24.61 57.04 -54.07
N PRO A 1208 -24.05 57.57 -55.17
CA PRO A 1208 -24.79 57.75 -56.43
C PRO A 1208 -24.93 56.43 -57.21
N GLY A 1209 -26.14 56.11 -57.71
CA GLY A 1209 -26.27 55.07 -58.74
C GLY A 1209 -27.64 54.54 -59.15
N HIS A 1210 -28.68 54.50 -58.29
CA HIS A 1210 -30.00 53.97 -58.69
C HIS A 1210 -31.17 54.57 -57.91
N PRO A 1211 -32.18 55.19 -58.56
CA PRO A 1211 -33.39 55.64 -57.86
C PRO A 1211 -34.28 54.45 -57.47
N ARG A 1212 -34.33 54.11 -56.18
CA ARG A 1212 -35.33 53.17 -55.62
C ARG A 1212 -36.61 53.95 -55.31
N ARG A 1213 -37.57 53.94 -56.23
CA ARG A 1213 -38.96 54.39 -55.98
C ARG A 1213 -39.80 53.16 -55.58
N LEU A 1214 -40.59 53.27 -54.51
CA LEU A 1214 -41.74 52.39 -54.28
C LEU A 1214 -42.68 52.53 -55.49
N ARG A 1215 -42.72 51.53 -56.37
CA ARG A 1215 -43.65 51.52 -57.50
C ARG A 1215 -45.02 51.15 -56.98
N ARG A 1216 -45.99 52.06 -57.10
CA ARG A 1216 -47.40 51.75 -56.95
C ARG A 1216 -47.87 51.10 -58.25
N THR A 1217 -47.92 49.78 -58.30
CA THR A 1217 -48.57 49.04 -59.39
C THR A 1217 -50.06 48.89 -59.07
N GLU A 1218 -50.90 48.98 -60.11
CA GLU A 1218 -52.35 48.76 -60.07
C GLU A 1218 -52.74 47.41 -59.42
N PRO A 1219 -53.99 47.24 -58.94
CA PRO A 1219 -54.41 46.08 -58.16
C PRO A 1219 -54.08 44.74 -58.87
N LEU A 1220 -53.40 43.85 -58.13
CA LEU A 1220 -53.04 42.48 -58.54
C LEU A 1220 -54.20 41.49 -58.46
#